data_AF-A0A4S9K1U7-F1
#
_entry.id   AF-A0A4S9K1U7-F1
#
_cell.length_a   1.000
_cell.length_b   1.000
_cell.length_c   1.000
_cell.angle_alpha   90.00
_cell.angle_beta   90.00
_cell.angle_gamma   90.00
#
_symmetry.space_group_name_H-M   'P 1'
#
loop_
_entity.id
_entity.type
_entity.pdbx_description
1 polymer ?
#
loop_
_entity_poly.entity_id
_entity_poly.type
_entity_poly.pdbx_seq_one_letter_code
_entity_poly.pdbx_strand_id
1 'polypeptide(L)'
;MRDILPTSQSCQEITAKMWDDEDNNPYGSFNRRDSEGSDAPGFRQAPSTPPSGSSSPQQSTPEYHRPESTYHDEPFDHDQQDSDDQDEEEKDLSESRRIEPKKGGYHSRIEQILYENPDLDIQIVHAGKNTEGGGSYITYTIRTGDIEVRRRYSEFASLRATLVALHPTLIIPPIPEKHSITDYASKPTKAKEDVGIIELRQRMLTTFLNRCRRMQDVRDDNVWWRFLDPNASWNEVLHSHPVVNIPKNNLKAPPLDPANPSPGHNFLPVPSQSAKLRSAGGAAASGTPNSPPLQQPSTAAHTSPGPQVFGRFPPDSQNLSEEDLDPYFVQFENSSRELEALLQGSMEKVNQRTLSHLYKLGDDLMELGGRYNAFSLSEQSAEVAAAIEKIGQACDFTYIQTRDLSSGLSAQFAEPMRESAQFAGIVKGVLRYRVLKRVQQEMTREELDRKRTSLDSLEKSEAEAKRIEQYLHSSGNTSSPPQRSMSTGSNAARRNPARDQLPRRAEDDTASIDSDFPPTMGSAPSAAQGSPHQDQPHSPTQHKRGASGNFVTNKIFGRLTHAYHNVVDADPERMRRDQIGKTRESLTQLEQALEVSEKDVKDASGAVLKDLKRFQSDKEEDLRKYMLAFARCHIEWAQRSLETWEEARVEVNKIPVLEPR
;
A
#
# COMPACT_ATOMS: atom_id res chain seq x y z
N MET A 1 -9.13 50.71 1.18
CA MET A 1 -9.85 49.62 0.47
C MET A 1 -9.29 48.29 0.92
N ARG A 2 -10.10 47.22 0.94
CA ARG A 2 -9.64 45.85 1.20
C ARG A 2 -9.39 45.18 -0.14
N ASP A 3 -8.27 44.49 -0.29
CA ASP A 3 -8.05 43.53 -1.37
C ASP A 3 -7.65 42.16 -0.79
N ILE A 4 -7.96 41.11 -1.53
CA ILE A 4 -8.34 39.80 -0.97
C ILE A 4 -7.22 38.78 -1.18
N LEU A 5 -6.76 38.17 -0.09
CA LEU A 5 -5.86 37.02 -0.11
C LEU A 5 -6.64 35.72 -0.42
N PRO A 6 -6.14 34.83 -1.28
CA PRO A 6 -6.71 33.49 -1.45
C PRO A 6 -6.32 32.58 -0.26
N THR A 7 -7.29 31.82 0.23
CA THR A 7 -7.21 31.03 1.48
C THR A 7 -6.48 29.69 1.36
N SER A 8 -5.87 29.26 2.47
CA SER A 8 -4.94 28.13 2.59
C SER A 8 -5.58 26.74 2.65
N GLN A 9 -6.47 26.39 1.71
CA GLN A 9 -7.20 25.10 1.74
C GLN A 9 -6.69 24.01 0.78
N SER A 10 -6.00 24.36 -0.31
CA SER A 10 -5.69 23.41 -1.40
C SER A 10 -4.67 22.31 -1.07
N CYS A 11 -3.83 22.49 -0.04
CA CYS A 11 -2.87 21.46 0.40
C CYS A 11 -3.51 20.39 1.30
N GLN A 12 -4.66 20.65 1.94
CA GLN A 12 -5.34 19.66 2.79
C GLN A 12 -6.20 18.68 1.97
N GLU A 13 -6.70 19.09 0.81
CA GLU A 13 -7.52 18.23 -0.05
C GLU A 13 -6.71 17.11 -0.74
N ILE A 14 -5.43 17.35 -1.03
CA ILE A 14 -4.52 16.33 -1.60
C ILE A 14 -4.32 15.17 -0.61
N THR A 15 -4.29 15.46 0.70
CA THR A 15 -4.20 14.43 1.76
C THR A 15 -5.52 13.72 2.07
N ALA A 16 -6.66 14.25 1.64
CA ALA A 16 -7.99 13.74 2.05
C ALA A 16 -8.61 12.75 1.04
N LYS A 17 -8.33 12.91 -0.26
CA LYS A 17 -9.16 12.30 -1.31
C LYS A 17 -8.64 11.00 -1.94
N MET A 18 -7.67 10.34 -1.29
CA MET A 18 -7.08 9.08 -1.78
C MET A 18 -7.22 7.91 -0.79
N TRP A 19 -7.76 8.15 0.42
CA TRP A 19 -7.92 7.17 1.51
C TRP A 19 -9.32 7.22 2.18
N ASP A 20 -10.35 7.64 1.45
CA ASP A 20 -11.75 7.36 1.83
C ASP A 20 -12.23 6.15 1.03
N ASP A 21 -12.00 4.96 1.57
CA ASP A 21 -12.96 3.84 1.62
C ASP A 21 -12.32 2.63 2.32
N GLU A 22 -13.12 1.94 3.14
CA GLU A 22 -12.82 0.74 3.93
C GLU A 22 -11.88 0.88 5.14
N ASP A 23 -12.52 1.21 6.27
CA ASP A 23 -12.14 0.86 7.65
C ASP A 23 -11.91 -0.66 7.80
N ASN A 24 -10.73 -1.12 7.40
CA ASN A 24 -10.22 -2.44 7.76
C ASN A 24 -9.11 -2.28 8.78
N ASN A 25 -9.51 -2.13 10.04
CA ASN A 25 -8.62 -2.02 11.20
C ASN A 25 -8.44 -3.40 11.88
N PRO A 26 -7.41 -4.21 11.53
CA PRO A 26 -7.15 -5.48 12.19
C PRO A 26 -6.62 -5.32 13.64
N TYR A 27 -6.32 -4.10 14.10
CA TYR A 27 -5.67 -3.81 15.38
C TYR A 27 -6.54 -3.07 16.40
N GLY A 28 -7.82 -2.83 16.10
CA GLY A 28 -8.76 -2.20 17.03
C GLY A 28 -9.03 -3.00 18.32
N SER A 29 -8.67 -4.29 18.32
CA SER A 29 -8.89 -5.28 19.38
C SER A 29 -7.97 -5.16 20.60
N PHE A 30 -6.94 -4.30 20.57
CA PHE A 30 -6.19 -3.93 21.78
C PHE A 30 -7.02 -3.05 22.74
N ASN A 31 -8.17 -2.53 22.31
CA ASN A 31 -9.09 -1.78 23.17
C ASN A 31 -9.96 -2.72 24.02
N ARG A 32 -9.54 -2.92 25.28
CA ARG A 32 -10.26 -3.54 26.42
C ARG A 32 -10.40 -5.07 26.40
N ARG A 33 -9.84 -5.72 27.43
CA ARG A 33 -10.64 -6.44 28.45
C ARG A 33 -9.84 -6.69 29.74
N ASP A 34 -9.92 -5.77 30.69
CA ASP A 34 -9.65 -6.07 32.10
C ASP A 34 -10.83 -5.60 32.96
N SER A 35 -11.14 -6.46 33.92
CA SER A 35 -12.40 -6.61 34.64
C SER A 35 -12.85 -5.38 35.46
N GLU A 36 -14.04 -4.86 35.18
CA GLU A 36 -14.89 -4.29 36.22
C GLU A 36 -15.61 -5.42 36.95
N GLY A 37 -15.62 -5.41 38.30
CA GLY A 37 -16.59 -6.18 39.09
C GLY A 37 -16.06 -7.13 40.17
N SER A 38 -15.36 -6.61 41.19
CA SER A 38 -15.56 -7.06 42.59
C SER A 38 -15.12 -5.98 43.58
N ASP A 39 -16.07 -5.27 44.20
CA ASP A 39 -15.78 -4.46 45.39
C ASP A 39 -15.65 -5.38 46.62
N ALA A 40 -14.54 -5.26 47.35
CA ALA A 40 -14.40 -5.74 48.72
C ALA A 40 -13.40 -4.86 49.49
N PRO A 41 -13.77 -4.27 50.66
CA PRO A 41 -12.92 -3.29 51.34
C PRO A 41 -11.99 -3.90 52.40
N GLY A 42 -10.74 -3.41 52.45
CA GLY A 42 -9.98 -3.34 53.70
C GLY A 42 -8.53 -3.88 53.67
N PHE A 43 -7.60 -3.02 54.11
CA PHE A 43 -6.20 -3.33 54.52
C PHE A 43 -5.27 -3.87 53.39
N ARG A 44 -4.01 -3.43 53.22
CA ARG A 44 -3.03 -2.84 54.15
C ARG A 44 -2.15 -1.75 53.48
N GLN A 45 -1.43 -1.01 54.31
CA GLN A 45 -0.39 -0.04 53.88
C GLN A 45 0.80 -0.75 53.24
N ALA A 46 1.34 -0.19 52.15
CA ALA A 46 2.62 -0.61 51.57
C ALA A 46 3.79 0.10 52.29
N PRO A 47 4.84 -0.61 52.74
CA PRO A 47 6.07 0.01 53.21
C PRO A 47 6.90 0.56 52.04
N SER A 48 7.37 1.80 52.17
CA SER A 48 8.29 2.43 51.22
C SER A 48 9.68 1.81 51.29
N THR A 49 10.29 1.48 50.14
CA THR A 49 11.70 1.09 50.08
C THR A 49 12.62 2.32 50.16
N PRO A 50 13.71 2.29 50.97
CA PRO A 50 14.72 3.34 50.99
C PRO A 50 15.72 3.20 49.82
N PRO A 51 16.43 4.28 49.43
CA PRO A 51 17.37 4.23 48.31
C PRO A 51 18.74 3.67 48.74
N SER A 52 19.14 2.55 48.15
CA SER A 52 20.49 2.01 48.31
C SER A 52 21.49 2.77 47.43
N GLY A 53 22.38 3.54 48.06
CA GLY A 53 23.44 4.27 47.38
C GLY A 53 24.64 3.40 46.98
N SER A 54 25.21 3.75 45.82
CA SER A 54 26.59 3.52 45.38
C SER A 54 27.55 2.78 46.32
N SER A 55 28.02 1.61 45.89
CA SER A 55 29.37 1.08 46.20
C SER A 55 29.78 0.03 45.17
N SER A 56 30.69 0.39 44.27
CA SER A 56 31.33 -0.53 43.33
C SER A 56 32.84 -0.48 43.52
N PRO A 57 33.49 -1.57 43.94
CA PRO A 57 34.91 -1.78 43.72
C PRO A 57 35.12 -2.43 42.35
N GLN A 58 36.00 -1.86 41.53
CA GLN A 58 36.50 -2.54 40.32
C GLN A 58 37.39 -3.71 40.74
N GLN A 59 37.22 -4.89 40.14
CA GLN A 59 38.26 -5.90 40.12
C GLN A 59 38.26 -6.70 38.81
N SER A 60 39.30 -6.43 38.01
CA SER A 60 39.97 -7.27 37.01
C SER A 60 39.34 -8.62 36.65
N THR A 61 38.99 -8.76 35.36
CA THR A 61 38.73 -10.02 34.67
C THR A 61 39.99 -10.87 34.53
N PRO A 62 39.98 -12.17 34.91
CA PRO A 62 40.93 -13.16 34.43
C PRO A 62 40.47 -13.75 33.10
N GLU A 63 41.43 -13.90 32.21
CA GLU A 63 41.35 -14.49 30.87
C GLU A 63 40.98 -15.98 30.92
N TYR A 64 39.96 -16.42 30.16
CA TYR A 64 39.48 -17.81 30.20
C TYR A 64 40.09 -18.63 29.05
N HIS A 65 41.10 -19.45 29.38
CA HIS A 65 41.63 -20.45 28.45
C HIS A 65 40.57 -21.50 28.11
N ARG A 66 40.35 -21.72 26.81
CA ARG A 66 39.51 -22.78 26.26
C ARG A 66 40.34 -24.06 26.06
N PRO A 67 39.98 -25.21 26.68
CA PRO A 67 40.62 -26.48 26.36
C PRO A 67 40.11 -27.03 25.02
N GLU A 68 41.02 -27.56 24.22
CA GLU A 68 40.70 -28.33 23.02
C GLU A 68 40.18 -29.73 23.40
N SER A 69 39.20 -30.24 22.65
CA SER A 69 38.70 -31.61 22.77
C SER A 69 38.94 -32.36 21.48
N THR A 70 39.85 -33.33 21.53
CA THR A 70 40.27 -34.17 20.41
C THR A 70 39.14 -35.07 19.90
N TYR A 71 38.86 -35.02 18.59
CA TYR A 71 38.15 -36.08 17.88
C TYR A 71 38.90 -36.39 16.57
N HIS A 72 39.35 -37.64 16.44
CA HIS A 72 39.84 -38.20 15.19
C HIS A 72 38.67 -38.52 14.26
N ASP A 73 38.79 -38.19 12.98
CA ASP A 73 38.29 -39.05 11.90
C ASP A 73 39.18 -38.87 10.64
N GLU A 74 39.39 -39.94 9.90
CA GLU A 74 40.37 -40.01 8.80
C GLU A 74 39.78 -39.54 7.45
N PRO A 75 40.52 -38.79 6.61
CA PRO A 75 40.08 -38.39 5.28
C PRO A 75 40.39 -39.44 4.20
N PHE A 76 39.54 -39.53 3.17
CA PHE A 76 39.81 -40.31 1.96
C PHE A 76 40.54 -39.47 0.90
N ASP A 77 41.61 -40.03 0.31
CA ASP A 77 42.40 -39.44 -0.79
C ASP A 77 41.61 -39.21 -2.09
N HIS A 78 41.87 -38.07 -2.76
CA HIS A 78 42.52 -38.09 -4.08
C HIS A 78 43.03 -36.71 -4.56
N ASP A 79 44.33 -36.67 -4.89
CA ASP A 79 45.00 -35.90 -5.96
C ASP A 79 45.04 -34.36 -5.95
N GLN A 80 45.98 -33.86 -5.15
CA GLN A 80 47.10 -32.95 -5.53
C GLN A 80 47.03 -32.15 -6.85
N GLN A 81 47.22 -30.83 -6.71
CA GLN A 81 48.24 -30.12 -7.50
C GLN A 81 48.85 -28.96 -6.70
N ASP A 82 50.19 -28.91 -6.64
CA ASP A 82 50.95 -27.99 -5.77
C ASP A 82 50.97 -26.53 -6.24
N SER A 83 51.00 -25.61 -5.26
CA SER A 83 51.86 -24.43 -5.32
C SER A 83 52.10 -23.88 -3.91
N ASP A 84 53.32 -24.07 -3.38
CA ASP A 84 53.83 -23.31 -2.25
C ASP A 84 53.86 -21.82 -2.59
N ASP A 85 53.37 -20.95 -1.70
CA ASP A 85 54.08 -19.70 -1.37
C ASP A 85 53.51 -18.99 -0.12
N GLN A 86 54.40 -18.83 0.86
CA GLN A 86 54.53 -17.69 1.78
C GLN A 86 53.50 -17.48 2.91
N ASP A 87 53.93 -17.90 4.10
CA ASP A 87 53.63 -17.22 5.37
C ASP A 87 54.05 -15.73 5.29
N GLU A 88 53.11 -14.78 5.35
CA GLU A 88 53.27 -13.44 5.96
C GLU A 88 51.96 -12.60 5.81
N GLU A 89 50.88 -12.92 6.53
CA GLU A 89 49.70 -12.02 6.59
C GLU A 89 48.89 -12.07 7.90
N GLU A 90 49.54 -12.29 9.05
CA GLU A 90 48.90 -12.24 10.38
C GLU A 90 49.21 -10.92 11.12
N LYS A 91 48.92 -9.77 10.50
CA LYS A 91 49.21 -8.45 11.11
C LYS A 91 48.47 -7.22 10.54
N ASP A 92 47.16 -7.27 10.30
CA ASP A 92 46.36 -6.02 10.24
C ASP A 92 44.84 -6.20 10.43
N LEU A 93 44.41 -6.31 11.70
CA LEU A 93 42.98 -6.38 12.08
C LEU A 93 42.51 -5.19 12.93
N SER A 94 43.23 -4.05 12.92
CA SER A 94 42.87 -2.87 13.72
C SER A 94 42.99 -1.49 13.03
N GLU A 95 43.36 -1.42 11.74
CA GLU A 95 43.14 -0.18 10.97
C GLU A 95 41.66 -0.04 10.58
N SER A 96 40.99 0.94 11.20
CA SER A 96 39.66 1.39 10.73
C SER A 96 39.79 1.85 9.28
N ARG A 97 39.11 1.17 8.34
CA ARG A 97 39.13 1.49 6.90
C ARG A 97 38.87 2.98 6.68
N ARG A 98 39.93 3.75 6.40
CA ARG A 98 39.83 5.16 6.05
C ARG A 98 39.23 5.27 4.66
N ILE A 99 37.94 5.55 4.60
CA ILE A 99 37.22 5.75 3.34
C ILE A 99 37.75 7.02 2.69
N GLU A 100 38.19 6.93 1.43
CA GLU A 100 38.64 8.09 0.67
C GLU A 100 37.50 9.13 0.57
N PRO A 101 37.77 10.43 0.77
CA PRO A 101 36.75 11.46 0.60
C PRO A 101 36.10 11.44 -0.78
N LYS A 102 34.78 11.68 -0.83
CA LYS A 102 33.97 11.59 -2.05
C LYS A 102 34.50 12.54 -3.14
N LYS A 103 34.95 11.98 -4.26
CA LYS A 103 35.39 12.77 -5.43
C LYS A 103 34.20 13.58 -5.96
N GLY A 104 34.34 14.90 -5.97
CA GLY A 104 33.26 15.85 -6.28
C GLY A 104 32.69 16.60 -5.08
N GLY A 105 33.08 16.24 -3.85
CA GLY A 105 32.61 16.87 -2.61
C GLY A 105 31.25 16.35 -2.13
N TYR A 106 30.74 17.00 -1.08
CA TYR A 106 29.49 16.64 -0.39
C TYR A 106 28.46 17.76 -0.56
N HIS A 107 27.20 17.38 -0.78
CA HIS A 107 26.06 18.30 -0.88
C HIS A 107 25.58 18.78 0.49
N SER A 108 25.88 18.04 1.56
CA SER A 108 25.61 18.44 2.95
C SER A 108 26.63 17.86 3.93
N ARG A 109 26.74 18.47 5.12
CA ARG A 109 27.54 17.93 6.23
C ARG A 109 27.05 16.54 6.69
N ILE A 110 25.76 16.25 6.55
CA ILE A 110 25.17 14.96 6.92
C ILE A 110 25.54 13.88 5.91
N GLU A 111 25.59 14.22 4.61
CA GLU A 111 26.15 13.34 3.60
C GLU A 111 27.61 13.01 3.88
N GLN A 112 28.42 14.01 4.26
CA GLN A 112 29.81 13.79 4.67
C GLN A 112 29.90 12.78 5.83
N ILE A 113 29.21 13.04 6.94
CA ILE A 113 29.22 12.20 8.14
C ILE A 113 28.83 10.76 7.80
N LEU A 114 27.74 10.56 7.04
CA LEU A 114 27.23 9.23 6.70
C LEU A 114 28.00 8.51 5.59
N TYR A 115 28.82 9.21 4.81
CA TYR A 115 29.70 8.63 3.80
C TYR A 115 31.04 8.22 4.40
N GLU A 116 31.65 9.09 5.21
CA GLU A 116 32.92 8.81 5.90
C GLU A 116 32.75 7.76 7.02
N ASN A 117 31.53 7.58 7.54
CA ASN A 117 31.20 6.62 8.60
C ASN A 117 30.00 5.73 8.19
N PRO A 118 30.21 4.63 7.43
CA PRO A 118 29.14 3.76 6.96
C PRO A 118 28.41 3.08 8.12
N ASP A 119 29.16 2.65 9.16
CA ASP A 119 28.64 1.92 10.32
C ASP A 119 27.93 2.81 11.35
N LEU A 120 27.95 4.14 11.16
CA LEU A 120 27.29 5.08 12.05
C LEU A 120 25.78 5.12 11.79
N ASP A 121 24.99 4.43 12.61
CA ASP A 121 23.52 4.47 12.54
C ASP A 121 22.95 5.85 12.92
N ILE A 122 21.87 6.26 12.23
CA ILE A 122 21.03 7.38 12.66
C ILE A 122 20.18 6.91 13.84
N GLN A 123 20.09 7.71 14.90
CA GLN A 123 19.33 7.34 16.11
C GLN A 123 18.34 8.42 16.51
N ILE A 124 17.12 8.05 16.88
CA ILE A 124 16.25 8.95 17.62
C ILE A 124 16.57 8.78 19.11
N VAL A 125 17.22 9.79 19.70
CA VAL A 125 17.77 9.73 21.08
C VAL A 125 16.82 10.25 22.15
N HIS A 126 15.81 11.03 21.76
CA HIS A 126 14.79 11.54 22.67
C HIS A 126 13.45 11.71 21.95
N ALA A 127 12.37 11.42 22.66
CA ALA A 127 11.00 11.69 22.22
C ALA A 127 10.23 12.35 23.38
N GLY A 128 9.79 13.59 23.20
CA GLY A 128 9.21 14.38 24.29
C GLY A 128 8.26 15.45 23.81
N LYS A 129 7.45 16.00 24.73
CA LYS A 129 6.56 17.14 24.45
C LYS A 129 7.39 18.35 24.06
N ASN A 130 7.00 19.07 22.99
CA ASN A 130 7.70 20.30 22.61
C ASN A 130 7.66 21.34 23.75
N THR A 131 8.83 21.74 24.21
CA THR A 131 9.05 22.76 25.26
C THR A 131 9.26 24.17 24.70
N GLU A 132 9.60 24.32 23.42
CA GLU A 132 10.16 25.56 22.85
C GLU A 132 9.19 26.37 21.98
N GLY A 133 7.95 25.89 21.74
CA GLY A 133 7.07 26.49 20.72
C GLY A 133 5.57 26.47 20.98
N GLY A 134 5.12 26.35 22.25
CA GLY A 134 3.70 26.44 22.62
C GLY A 134 2.77 25.34 22.08
N GLY A 135 3.29 24.39 21.28
CA GLY A 135 2.52 23.32 20.67
C GLY A 135 2.47 22.06 21.51
N SER A 136 1.27 21.51 21.74
CA SER A 136 1.09 20.23 22.43
C SER A 136 1.28 19.03 21.49
N TYR A 137 2.51 18.80 21.04
CA TYR A 137 2.88 17.62 20.24
C TYR A 137 4.22 17.02 20.68
N ILE A 138 4.40 15.72 20.38
CA ILE A 138 5.66 15.00 20.58
C ILE A 138 6.63 15.35 19.45
N THR A 139 7.87 15.63 19.84
CA THR A 139 9.01 15.93 18.98
C THR A 139 10.08 14.87 19.21
N TYR A 140 10.69 14.42 18.12
CA TYR A 140 11.74 13.40 18.10
C TYR A 140 13.06 14.08 17.80
N THR A 141 14.05 13.94 18.68
CA THR A 141 15.43 14.39 18.45
C THR A 141 16.18 13.30 17.72
N ILE A 142 16.47 13.56 16.45
CA ILE A 142 17.24 12.68 15.55
C ILE A 142 18.70 13.10 15.68
N ARG A 143 19.59 12.17 16.05
CA ARG A 143 21.04 12.34 16.10
C ARG A 143 21.68 11.61 14.93
N THR A 144 22.58 12.31 14.24
CA THR A 144 23.43 11.78 13.17
C THR A 144 24.86 12.25 13.40
N GLY A 145 25.64 11.44 14.13
CA GLY A 145 27.00 11.82 14.54
C GLY A 145 26.98 12.99 15.54
N ASP A 146 27.66 14.08 15.17
CA ASP A 146 27.72 15.35 15.90
C ASP A 146 26.50 16.26 15.67
N ILE A 147 25.59 15.90 14.76
CA ILE A 147 24.41 16.70 14.41
C ILE A 147 23.14 16.19 15.09
N GLU A 148 22.35 17.10 15.65
CA GLU A 148 20.98 16.84 16.11
C GLU A 148 19.96 17.72 15.40
N VAL A 149 18.85 17.13 14.96
CA VAL A 149 17.68 17.84 14.45
C VAL A 149 16.42 17.36 15.16
N ARG A 150 15.44 18.26 15.34
CA ARG A 150 14.15 17.93 15.95
C ARG A 150 13.04 17.96 14.91
N ARG A 151 12.32 16.85 14.79
CA ARG A 151 11.17 16.69 13.87
C ARG A 151 9.98 16.10 14.59
N ARG A 152 8.75 16.51 14.24
CA ARG A 152 7.50 15.95 14.77
C ARG A 152 6.94 14.86 13.85
N TYR A 153 6.09 13.98 14.39
CA TYR A 153 5.53 12.85 13.63
C TYR A 153 4.88 13.26 12.28
N SER A 154 4.17 14.39 12.21
CA SER A 154 3.55 14.83 10.96
C SER A 154 4.56 15.24 9.88
N GLU A 155 5.80 15.59 10.26
CA GLU A 155 6.87 15.86 9.29
C GLU A 155 7.41 14.56 8.70
N PHE A 156 7.62 13.52 9.50
CA PHE A 156 7.92 12.17 9.02
C PHE A 156 6.82 11.64 8.07
N ALA A 157 5.55 11.89 8.40
CA ALA A 157 4.43 11.51 7.52
C ALA A 157 4.49 12.24 6.17
N SER A 158 4.77 13.55 6.16
CA SER A 158 4.97 14.29 4.91
C SER A 158 6.25 13.90 4.16
N LEU A 159 7.34 13.53 4.86
CA LEU A 159 8.56 13.01 4.23
C LEU A 159 8.24 11.71 3.50
N ARG A 160 7.62 10.73 4.17
CA ARG A 160 7.23 9.47 3.53
C ARG A 160 6.32 9.70 2.33
N ALA A 161 5.30 10.56 2.46
CA ALA A 161 4.40 10.90 1.36
C ALA A 161 5.17 11.54 0.18
N THR A 162 6.13 12.42 0.46
CA THR A 162 6.99 13.05 -0.55
C THR A 162 7.88 12.02 -1.24
N LEU A 163 8.51 11.11 -0.51
CA LEU A 163 9.32 10.03 -1.08
C LEU A 163 8.50 9.09 -1.96
N VAL A 164 7.27 8.72 -1.55
CA VAL A 164 6.35 7.92 -2.38
C VAL A 164 5.94 8.67 -3.65
N ALA A 165 5.80 10.00 -3.59
CA ALA A 165 5.46 10.84 -4.73
C ALA A 165 6.64 11.07 -5.69
N LEU A 166 7.87 11.15 -5.19
CA LEU A 166 9.09 11.23 -6.00
C LEU A 166 9.49 9.87 -6.59
N HIS A 167 9.17 8.78 -5.90
CA HIS A 167 9.65 7.43 -6.23
C HIS A 167 8.50 6.42 -6.35
N PRO A 168 7.58 6.56 -7.32
CA PRO A 168 6.39 5.71 -7.43
C PRO A 168 6.70 4.25 -7.80
N THR A 169 7.94 3.96 -8.19
CA THR A 169 8.45 2.62 -8.52
C THR A 169 9.16 1.93 -7.35
N LEU A 170 9.38 2.62 -6.21
CA LEU A 170 10.13 2.09 -5.07
C LEU A 170 9.23 1.73 -3.88
N ILE A 171 9.58 0.65 -3.20
CA ILE A 171 8.95 0.22 -1.95
C ILE A 171 9.52 1.06 -0.79
N ILE A 172 8.98 2.27 -0.63
CA ILE A 172 9.34 3.17 0.48
C ILE A 172 8.88 2.57 1.82
N PRO A 173 9.76 2.38 2.82
CA PRO A 173 9.44 1.73 4.09
C PRO A 173 8.21 2.34 4.80
N PRO A 174 7.44 1.55 5.54
CA PRO A 174 6.31 2.06 6.33
C PRO A 174 6.79 2.98 7.46
N ILE A 175 5.86 3.76 7.98
CA ILE A 175 5.98 4.45 9.27
C ILE A 175 4.81 4.02 10.16
N PRO A 176 4.96 4.05 11.49
CA PRO A 176 3.89 3.72 12.43
C PRO A 176 2.66 4.58 12.17
N GLU A 177 1.46 4.03 12.37
CA GLU A 177 0.20 4.72 12.08
C GLU A 177 -0.02 6.00 12.91
N LYS A 178 -0.89 6.89 12.39
CA LYS A 178 -1.26 8.15 13.05
C LYS A 178 -2.25 7.92 14.21
N HIS A 179 -1.73 7.43 15.32
CA HIS A 179 -2.43 7.42 16.60
C HIS A 179 -2.64 8.86 17.12
N SER A 180 -3.81 9.15 17.68
CA SER A 180 -4.14 10.47 18.23
C SER A 180 -3.57 10.66 19.63
N ILE A 181 -2.33 11.16 19.71
CA ILE A 181 -1.59 11.46 20.96
C ILE A 181 -2.21 12.64 21.76
N THR A 182 -3.37 13.17 21.34
CA THR A 182 -4.05 14.28 22.01
C THR A 182 -4.52 13.96 23.45
N ASP A 183 -4.65 12.69 23.82
CA ASP A 183 -5.00 12.28 25.19
C ASP A 183 -3.84 12.44 26.21
N TYR A 184 -2.58 12.51 25.73
CA TYR A 184 -1.31 12.50 26.50
C TYR A 184 -1.21 13.46 27.70
N ALA A 185 -2.01 14.52 27.70
CA ALA A 185 -1.99 15.57 28.73
C ALA A 185 -3.26 15.66 29.58
N SER A 186 -4.26 14.80 29.36
CA SER A 186 -5.60 14.95 29.97
C SER A 186 -6.05 13.81 30.88
N LYS A 187 -5.43 12.61 30.78
CA LYS A 187 -5.89 11.41 31.51
C LYS A 187 -4.69 10.59 32.02
N PRO A 188 -4.39 10.62 33.35
CA PRO A 188 -3.26 9.88 33.93
C PRO A 188 -3.28 8.37 33.66
N THR A 189 -4.47 7.78 33.49
CA THR A 189 -4.66 6.35 33.24
C THR A 189 -4.11 5.87 31.88
N LYS A 190 -3.93 6.76 30.90
CA LYS A 190 -3.38 6.43 29.57
C LYS A 190 -1.86 6.57 29.44
N ALA A 191 -1.19 7.15 30.43
CA ALA A 191 0.24 7.48 30.34
C ALA A 191 1.14 6.27 30.04
N LYS A 192 0.77 5.05 30.47
CA LYS A 192 1.51 3.81 30.14
C LYS A 192 1.33 3.39 28.68
N GLU A 193 0.12 3.52 28.12
CA GLU A 193 -0.17 3.23 26.71
C GLU A 193 0.59 4.20 25.80
N ASP A 194 0.58 5.49 26.17
CA ASP A 194 1.27 6.54 25.45
C ASP A 194 2.80 6.33 25.38
N VAL A 195 3.44 5.85 26.47
CA VAL A 195 4.88 5.54 26.47
C VAL A 195 5.20 4.41 25.49
N GLY A 196 4.46 3.31 25.51
CA GLY A 196 4.67 2.20 24.56
C GLY A 196 4.49 2.63 23.09
N ILE A 197 3.52 3.50 22.80
CA ILE A 197 3.32 4.08 21.46
C ILE A 197 4.51 4.98 21.07
N ILE A 198 5.05 5.76 22.01
CA ILE A 198 6.23 6.62 21.76
C ILE A 198 7.47 5.78 21.48
N GLU A 199 7.72 4.73 22.26
CA GLU A 199 8.86 3.81 22.08
C GLU A 199 8.78 3.00 20.78
N LEU A 200 7.59 2.50 20.43
CA LEU A 200 7.31 1.88 19.12
C LEU A 200 7.61 2.87 17.98
N ARG A 201 7.14 4.12 18.11
CA ARG A 201 7.41 5.15 17.10
C ARG A 201 8.88 5.50 16.99
N GLN A 202 9.58 5.65 18.11
CA GLN A 202 11.01 5.93 18.15
C GLN A 202 11.80 4.86 17.39
N ARG A 203 11.48 3.58 17.61
CA ARG A 203 12.09 2.45 16.91
C ARG A 203 11.73 2.41 15.42
N MET A 204 10.45 2.39 15.06
CA MET A 204 10.04 2.31 13.65
C MET A 204 10.48 3.54 12.83
N LEU A 205 10.48 4.76 13.38
CA LEU A 205 10.99 5.95 12.69
C LEU A 205 12.51 5.91 12.52
N THR A 206 13.24 5.33 13.49
CA THR A 206 14.68 5.06 13.37
C THR A 206 14.95 4.02 12.26
N THR A 207 14.16 2.94 12.21
CA THR A 207 14.22 1.94 11.14
C THR A 207 13.92 2.55 9.77
N PHE A 208 12.88 3.37 9.66
CA PHE A 208 12.51 4.10 8.44
C PHE A 208 13.66 4.96 7.90
N LEU A 209 14.32 5.76 8.77
CA LEU A 209 15.45 6.61 8.36
C LEU A 209 16.64 5.77 7.86
N ASN A 210 17.06 4.75 8.62
CA ASN A 210 18.20 3.92 8.24
C ASN A 210 17.92 3.00 7.02
N ARG A 211 16.65 2.67 6.74
CA ARG A 211 16.24 2.01 5.49
C ARG A 211 16.30 2.97 4.30
N CYS A 212 15.75 4.18 4.44
CA CYS A 212 15.85 5.22 3.41
C CYS A 212 17.32 5.55 3.05
N ARG A 213 18.23 5.57 4.04
CA ARG A 213 19.68 5.74 3.82
C ARG A 213 20.27 4.70 2.85
N ARG A 214 19.77 3.45 2.84
CA ARG A 214 20.30 2.39 1.96
C ARG A 214 19.79 2.50 0.52
N MET A 215 18.74 3.28 0.28
CA MET A 215 18.18 3.50 -1.04
C MET A 215 19.01 4.58 -1.76
N GLN A 216 19.57 4.27 -2.93
CA GLN A 216 20.37 5.23 -3.70
C GLN A 216 19.49 6.34 -4.26
N ASP A 217 18.39 5.95 -4.92
CA ASP A 217 17.48 6.86 -5.62
C ASP A 217 16.85 7.90 -4.64
N VAL A 218 16.62 7.52 -3.38
CA VAL A 218 16.14 8.40 -2.27
C VAL A 218 17.21 9.38 -1.75
N ARG A 219 18.50 9.06 -1.90
CA ARG A 219 19.60 9.96 -1.52
C ARG A 219 19.92 10.98 -2.61
N ASP A 220 19.65 10.65 -3.87
CA ASP A 220 19.99 11.49 -5.02
C ASP A 220 19.07 12.72 -5.17
N ASP A 221 17.81 12.64 -4.70
CA ASP A 221 16.85 13.77 -4.75
C ASP A 221 17.13 14.91 -3.74
N ASN A 222 18.04 14.69 -2.80
CA ASN A 222 18.42 15.58 -1.68
C ASN A 222 17.33 15.96 -0.67
N VAL A 223 16.08 15.52 -0.83
CA VAL A 223 14.97 15.78 0.10
C VAL A 223 15.19 15.05 1.43
N TRP A 224 15.67 13.80 1.38
CA TRP A 224 15.96 13.02 2.59
C TRP A 224 17.11 13.64 3.42
N TRP A 225 18.19 14.10 2.77
CA TRP A 225 19.29 14.81 3.46
C TRP A 225 18.80 16.08 4.15
N ARG A 226 17.97 16.89 3.48
CA ARG A 226 17.39 18.13 4.04
C ARG A 226 16.40 17.87 5.18
N PHE A 227 15.82 16.68 5.30
CA PHE A 227 15.02 16.34 6.48
C PHE A 227 15.89 16.22 7.74
N LEU A 228 17.11 15.69 7.60
CA LEU A 228 18.06 15.51 8.71
C LEU A 228 18.82 16.80 9.08
N ASP A 229 18.88 17.79 8.19
CA ASP A 229 19.62 19.04 8.41
C ASP A 229 18.91 19.99 9.41
N PRO A 230 19.54 20.37 10.54
CA PRO A 230 18.96 21.32 11.49
C PRO A 230 18.79 22.74 10.93
N ASN A 231 19.55 23.10 9.88
CA ASN A 231 19.44 24.40 9.22
C ASN A 231 18.31 24.43 8.18
N ALA A 232 17.78 23.27 7.79
CA ALA A 232 16.71 23.17 6.80
C ALA A 232 15.32 23.24 7.47
N SER A 233 14.58 24.29 7.12
CA SER A 233 13.15 24.40 7.41
C SER A 233 12.38 23.37 6.59
N TRP A 234 11.81 22.34 7.25
CA TRP A 234 11.08 21.28 6.53
C TRP A 234 9.90 21.83 5.71
N ASN A 235 9.24 22.89 6.20
CA ASN A 235 8.19 23.56 5.43
C ASN A 235 8.73 24.21 4.15
N GLU A 236 9.95 24.74 4.15
CA GLU A 236 10.60 25.28 2.96
C GLU A 236 10.98 24.16 1.97
N VAL A 237 11.48 23.02 2.48
CA VAL A 237 11.80 21.84 1.65
C VAL A 237 10.58 21.44 0.81
N LEU A 238 9.40 21.32 1.44
CA LEU A 238 8.14 20.96 0.78
C LEU A 238 7.68 21.93 -0.32
N HIS A 239 8.12 23.20 -0.29
CA HIS A 239 7.77 24.23 -1.28
C HIS A 239 8.93 24.53 -2.25
N SER A 240 9.95 23.68 -2.29
CA SER A 240 11.12 23.81 -3.15
C SER A 240 11.26 22.64 -4.12
N HIS A 241 12.11 22.79 -5.14
CA HIS A 241 12.46 21.69 -6.05
C HIS A 241 13.16 20.56 -5.28
N PRO A 242 12.89 19.27 -5.57
CA PRO A 242 11.97 18.74 -6.59
C PRO A 242 10.49 18.70 -6.17
N VAL A 243 10.20 18.79 -4.87
CA VAL A 243 8.87 18.50 -4.28
C VAL A 243 7.73 19.31 -4.90
N VAL A 244 7.95 20.61 -5.11
CA VAL A 244 6.91 21.53 -5.63
C VAL A 244 6.53 21.28 -7.09
N ASN A 245 7.39 20.60 -7.86
CA ASN A 245 7.17 20.33 -9.28
C ASN A 245 6.40 19.02 -9.55
N ILE A 246 6.22 18.15 -8.55
CA ILE A 246 5.52 16.88 -8.72
C ILE A 246 4.06 17.15 -9.12
N PRO A 247 3.56 16.60 -10.24
CA PRO A 247 2.17 16.81 -10.64
C PRO A 247 1.22 16.11 -9.68
N LYS A 248 0.01 16.65 -9.51
CA LYS A 248 -1.05 16.07 -8.65
C LYS A 248 -1.43 14.62 -8.95
N ASN A 249 -0.99 14.08 -10.10
CA ASN A 249 -1.17 12.69 -10.48
C ASN A 249 0.10 12.19 -11.18
N ASN A 250 0.84 11.30 -10.51
CA ASN A 250 2.09 10.70 -10.99
C ASN A 250 1.95 9.90 -12.30
N LEU A 251 0.73 9.58 -12.75
CA LEU A 251 0.53 9.01 -14.08
C LEU A 251 0.79 10.03 -15.20
N LYS A 252 0.82 11.34 -14.90
CA LYS A 252 1.26 12.41 -15.82
C LYS A 252 2.70 12.85 -15.58
N ALA A 253 3.54 11.95 -15.07
CA ALA A 253 4.97 12.17 -14.88
C ALA A 253 5.75 10.90 -15.27
N PRO A 254 7.04 11.01 -15.64
CA PRO A 254 7.85 9.84 -15.93
C PRO A 254 8.16 9.09 -14.62
N PRO A 255 8.20 7.74 -14.61
CA PRO A 255 8.31 6.93 -13.39
C PRO A 255 9.55 7.17 -12.54
N LEU A 256 10.64 7.64 -13.15
CA LEU A 256 11.97 7.77 -12.54
C LEU A 256 12.35 9.22 -12.20
N ASP A 257 11.59 10.19 -12.71
CA ASP A 257 11.80 11.62 -12.43
C ASP A 257 10.46 12.39 -12.44
N PRO A 258 9.56 12.14 -11.47
CA PRO A 258 8.23 12.75 -11.47
C PRO A 258 8.23 14.29 -11.37
N ALA A 259 9.36 14.91 -11.01
CA ALA A 259 9.52 16.36 -10.92
C ALA A 259 9.81 17.04 -12.27
N ASN A 260 10.17 16.28 -13.31
CA ASN A 260 10.51 16.83 -14.64
C ASN A 260 9.65 16.20 -15.76
N PRO A 261 8.31 16.37 -15.75
CA PRO A 261 7.45 15.87 -16.82
C PRO A 261 7.69 16.59 -18.16
N SER A 262 7.92 15.82 -19.23
CA SER A 262 8.01 16.37 -20.59
C SER A 262 6.62 16.81 -21.11
N PRO A 263 6.54 17.69 -22.13
CA PRO A 263 5.27 18.20 -22.66
C PRO A 263 4.25 17.11 -23.04
N GLY A 264 4.72 15.97 -23.57
CA GLY A 264 3.88 14.83 -23.95
C GLY A 264 3.06 14.24 -22.80
N HIS A 265 3.56 14.32 -21.57
CA HIS A 265 2.86 13.79 -20.39
C HIS A 265 1.55 14.53 -20.07
N ASN A 266 1.41 15.79 -20.51
CA ASN A 266 0.18 16.56 -20.33
C ASN A 266 -0.99 15.94 -21.09
N PHE A 267 -0.71 15.33 -22.25
CA PHE A 267 -1.72 14.72 -23.13
C PHE A 267 -2.09 13.28 -22.72
N LEU A 268 -1.38 12.68 -21.76
CA LEU A 268 -1.69 11.33 -21.30
C LEU A 268 -3.10 11.25 -20.67
N PRO A 269 -3.89 10.19 -20.99
CA PRO A 269 -5.15 9.91 -20.32
C PRO A 269 -4.89 9.44 -18.89
N VAL A 270 -5.88 9.62 -18.01
CA VAL A 270 -5.83 9.14 -16.63
C VAL A 270 -6.76 7.93 -16.49
N PRO A 271 -6.23 6.70 -16.37
CA PRO A 271 -7.06 5.52 -16.11
C PRO A 271 -7.71 5.56 -14.72
N SER A 272 -8.84 4.86 -14.57
CA SER A 272 -9.48 4.65 -13.28
C SER A 272 -8.57 3.87 -12.33
N GLN A 273 -8.62 4.18 -11.03
CA GLN A 273 -7.95 3.42 -9.97
C GLN A 273 -8.40 1.95 -9.88
N SER A 274 -9.52 1.58 -10.53
CA SER A 274 -10.00 0.20 -10.68
C SER A 274 -9.69 -0.47 -12.04
N ALA A 275 -9.08 0.23 -13.00
CA ALA A 275 -8.83 -0.28 -14.35
C ALA A 275 -7.80 -1.42 -14.38
N LYS A 276 -8.12 -2.52 -15.07
CA LYS A 276 -7.28 -3.73 -15.18
C LYS A 276 -6.76 -3.86 -16.62
N LEU A 277 -5.63 -4.53 -16.77
CA LEU A 277 -5.12 -4.96 -18.07
C LEU A 277 -6.13 -5.86 -18.77
N ARG A 278 -6.23 -5.75 -20.09
CA ARG A 278 -6.97 -6.71 -20.91
C ARG A 278 -6.18 -8.03 -20.88
N SER A 279 -6.81 -9.12 -20.43
CA SER A 279 -6.18 -10.44 -20.53
C SER A 279 -5.98 -10.81 -22.00
N ALA A 280 -4.78 -11.25 -22.37
CA ALA A 280 -4.47 -11.75 -23.71
C ALA A 280 -5.27 -13.02 -24.08
N GLY A 281 -5.95 -13.64 -23.11
CA GLY A 281 -7.01 -14.63 -23.38
C GLY A 281 -8.27 -13.95 -23.92
N GLY A 282 -8.44 -13.95 -25.25
CA GLY A 282 -9.57 -13.32 -25.92
C GLY A 282 -10.93 -13.77 -25.37
N ALA A 283 -11.70 -12.82 -24.84
CA ALA A 283 -13.07 -13.06 -24.40
C ALA A 283 -13.99 -13.23 -25.63
N ALA A 284 -14.29 -14.47 -25.98
CA ALA A 284 -15.40 -14.77 -26.90
C ALA A 284 -16.72 -14.27 -26.30
N ALA A 285 -17.63 -13.78 -27.15
CA ALA A 285 -18.92 -13.21 -26.76
C ALA A 285 -19.94 -14.23 -26.19
N SER A 286 -19.50 -15.42 -25.77
CA SER A 286 -20.29 -16.52 -25.22
C SER A 286 -20.03 -16.84 -23.75
N GLY A 287 -19.11 -16.14 -23.08
CA GLY A 287 -18.84 -16.33 -21.64
C GLY A 287 -18.16 -17.65 -21.24
N THR A 288 -17.63 -18.41 -22.21
CA THR A 288 -16.94 -19.68 -22.00
C THR A 288 -15.42 -19.51 -22.21
N PRO A 289 -14.55 -19.89 -21.23
CA PRO A 289 -13.10 -19.83 -21.40
C PRO A 289 -12.61 -20.82 -22.47
N ASN A 290 -11.74 -20.37 -23.38
CA ASN A 290 -11.17 -21.20 -24.46
C ASN A 290 -9.87 -21.94 -24.10
N SER A 291 -9.49 -21.94 -22.82
CA SER A 291 -8.30 -22.63 -22.32
C SER A 291 -8.62 -23.29 -20.97
N PRO A 292 -8.13 -24.51 -20.70
CA PRO A 292 -8.22 -25.08 -19.36
C PRO A 292 -7.45 -24.18 -18.37
N PRO A 293 -7.92 -24.03 -17.12
CA PRO A 293 -7.20 -23.25 -16.13
C PRO A 293 -5.83 -23.88 -15.89
N LEU A 294 -4.77 -23.06 -15.97
CA LEU A 294 -3.46 -23.41 -15.41
C LEU A 294 -3.70 -23.83 -13.96
N GLN A 295 -3.30 -25.07 -13.63
CA GLN A 295 -3.47 -25.62 -12.29
C GLN A 295 -2.81 -24.69 -11.27
N GLN A 296 -3.59 -24.20 -10.32
CA GLN A 296 -3.05 -23.48 -9.17
C GLN A 296 -2.12 -24.44 -8.41
N PRO A 297 -0.84 -24.09 -8.19
CA PRO A 297 0.03 -24.89 -7.32
C PRO A 297 -0.55 -24.90 -5.90
N SER A 298 -0.72 -26.09 -5.32
CA SER A 298 -1.21 -26.23 -3.95
C SER A 298 -0.27 -25.58 -2.94
N THR A 299 -0.85 -25.11 -1.83
CA THR A 299 -0.21 -24.34 -0.74
C THR A 299 0.87 -25.07 0.08
N ALA A 300 1.40 -26.19 -0.41
CA ALA A 300 2.48 -26.98 0.20
C ALA A 300 3.84 -26.90 -0.56
N ALA A 301 3.90 -26.13 -1.64
CA ALA A 301 5.05 -26.12 -2.56
C ALA A 301 6.27 -25.30 -2.12
N HIS A 302 6.24 -24.64 -0.95
CA HIS A 302 7.37 -23.84 -0.44
C HIS A 302 8.43 -24.66 0.34
N THR A 303 8.25 -25.98 0.48
CA THR A 303 9.22 -26.88 1.15
C THR A 303 9.57 -28.15 0.35
N SER A 304 9.21 -28.24 -0.93
CA SER A 304 9.56 -29.37 -1.79
C SER A 304 10.26 -28.93 -3.09
N PRO A 305 11.34 -29.60 -3.53
CA PRO A 305 12.10 -29.25 -4.74
C PRO A 305 11.36 -29.75 -6.00
N GLY A 306 10.22 -29.13 -6.31
CA GLY A 306 9.52 -29.28 -7.59
C GLY A 306 9.97 -28.21 -8.60
N PRO A 307 9.80 -28.46 -9.91
CA PRO A 307 10.16 -27.49 -10.94
C PRO A 307 9.23 -26.26 -10.87
N GLN A 308 9.75 -25.16 -10.32
CA GLN A 308 9.15 -23.83 -10.46
C GLN A 308 9.20 -23.45 -11.94
N VAL A 309 8.07 -23.59 -12.65
CA VAL A 309 7.99 -23.39 -14.12
C VAL A 309 8.47 -21.99 -14.54
N PHE A 310 8.34 -21.01 -13.65
CA PHE A 310 9.02 -19.73 -13.71
C PHE A 310 9.83 -19.52 -12.43
N GLY A 311 11.10 -19.10 -12.58
CA GLY A 311 11.90 -18.65 -11.43
C GLY A 311 11.30 -17.42 -10.76
N ARG A 312 11.68 -17.13 -9.52
CA ARG A 312 11.13 -15.99 -8.74
C ARG A 312 11.24 -14.64 -9.44
N PHE A 313 12.27 -14.49 -10.26
CA PHE A 313 12.50 -13.34 -11.13
C PHE A 313 12.87 -13.87 -12.53
N PRO A 314 12.60 -13.11 -13.60
CA PRO A 314 13.07 -13.46 -14.94
C PRO A 314 14.60 -13.47 -14.98
N PRO A 315 15.22 -14.45 -15.70
CA PRO A 315 16.66 -14.50 -15.86
C PRO A 315 17.18 -13.30 -16.66
N ASP A 316 16.62 -13.03 -17.84
CA ASP A 316 17.02 -11.93 -18.73
C ASP A 316 15.85 -10.97 -19.00
N SER A 317 15.59 -10.05 -18.07
CA SER A 317 14.48 -9.09 -18.18
C SER A 317 14.62 -8.06 -19.31
N GLN A 318 15.77 -7.95 -19.98
CA GLN A 318 16.01 -6.97 -21.04
C GLN A 318 15.35 -7.34 -22.38
N ASN A 319 15.06 -8.62 -22.60
CA ASN A 319 14.55 -9.15 -23.88
C ASN A 319 13.09 -9.65 -23.80
N LEU A 320 12.44 -9.52 -22.64
CA LEU A 320 11.07 -9.98 -22.42
C LEU A 320 10.06 -8.88 -22.76
N SER A 321 8.89 -9.27 -23.29
CA SER A 321 7.78 -8.34 -23.47
C SER A 321 7.10 -8.04 -22.13
N GLU A 322 6.28 -6.98 -22.11
CA GLU A 322 5.48 -6.64 -20.93
C GLU A 322 4.47 -7.72 -20.53
N GLU A 323 4.05 -8.56 -21.48
CA GLU A 323 3.17 -9.71 -21.24
C GLU A 323 3.96 -10.89 -20.62
N ASP A 324 5.19 -11.14 -21.08
CA ASP A 324 6.08 -12.16 -20.51
C ASP A 324 6.52 -11.83 -19.07
N LEU A 325 6.57 -10.53 -18.73
CA LEU A 325 6.91 -10.07 -17.38
C LEU A 325 5.75 -10.17 -16.38
N ASP A 326 4.49 -10.14 -16.84
CA ASP A 326 3.30 -10.12 -15.96
C ASP A 326 3.20 -11.30 -14.97
N PRO A 327 3.46 -12.57 -15.36
CA PRO A 327 3.40 -13.70 -14.45
C PRO A 327 4.28 -13.51 -13.20
N TYR A 328 5.49 -12.96 -13.37
CA TYR A 328 6.42 -12.70 -12.26
C TYR A 328 5.89 -11.65 -11.30
N PHE A 329 5.31 -10.55 -11.82
CA PHE A 329 4.72 -9.50 -10.99
C PHE A 329 3.47 -10.01 -10.23
N VAL A 330 2.62 -10.80 -10.88
CA VAL A 330 1.44 -11.43 -10.24
C VAL A 330 1.86 -12.45 -9.17
N GLN A 331 2.89 -13.25 -9.43
CA GLN A 331 3.45 -14.19 -8.45
C GLN A 331 4.05 -13.45 -7.24
N PHE A 332 4.73 -12.32 -7.47
CA PHE A 332 5.26 -11.49 -6.39
C PHE A 332 4.13 -10.86 -5.54
N GLU A 333 3.07 -10.34 -6.16
CA GLU A 333 1.91 -9.80 -5.41
C GLU A 333 1.25 -10.88 -4.54
N ASN A 334 0.98 -12.05 -5.13
CA ASN A 334 0.33 -13.15 -4.43
C ASN A 334 1.17 -13.68 -3.27
N SER A 335 2.48 -13.89 -3.46
CA SER A 335 3.38 -14.33 -2.38
C SER A 335 3.55 -13.29 -1.27
N SER A 336 3.49 -11.99 -1.60
CA SER A 336 3.51 -10.91 -0.60
C SER A 336 2.23 -10.89 0.23
N ARG A 337 1.06 -11.11 -0.40
CA ARG A 337 -0.25 -11.19 0.26
C ARG A 337 -0.38 -12.44 1.13
N GLU A 338 0.15 -13.58 0.68
CA GLU A 338 0.19 -14.82 1.47
C GLU A 338 1.06 -14.65 2.73
N LEU A 339 2.24 -14.03 2.58
CA LEU A 339 3.11 -13.73 3.71
C LEU A 339 2.44 -12.79 4.72
N GLU A 340 1.78 -11.71 4.27
CA GLU A 340 1.01 -10.82 5.13
C GLU A 340 -0.06 -11.58 5.94
N ALA A 341 -0.84 -12.44 5.28
CA ALA A 341 -1.87 -13.25 5.91
C ALA A 341 -1.31 -14.25 6.95
N LEU A 342 -0.10 -14.77 6.74
CA LEU A 342 0.58 -15.62 7.72
C LEU A 342 1.07 -14.81 8.93
N LEU A 343 1.74 -13.67 8.69
CA LEU A 343 2.31 -12.82 9.74
C LEU A 343 1.22 -12.19 10.63
N GLN A 344 0.17 -11.63 10.04
CA GLN A 344 -0.95 -11.03 10.78
C GLN A 344 -1.94 -12.09 11.33
N GLY A 345 -2.00 -13.27 10.71
CA GLY A 345 -3.02 -14.28 10.98
C GLY A 345 -2.65 -15.24 12.11
N SER A 346 -2.06 -16.38 11.76
CA SER A 346 -1.74 -17.45 12.73
C SER A 346 -0.51 -17.10 13.58
N MET A 347 0.50 -16.46 12.99
CA MET A 347 1.77 -16.17 13.67
C MET A 347 1.56 -15.18 14.82
N GLU A 348 0.91 -14.03 14.57
CA GLU A 348 0.65 -13.04 15.63
C GLU A 348 -0.24 -13.60 16.75
N LYS A 349 -1.23 -14.46 16.43
CA LYS A 349 -2.05 -15.14 17.45
C LYS A 349 -1.28 -16.16 18.29
N VAL A 350 -0.22 -16.77 17.76
CA VAL A 350 0.69 -17.62 18.55
C VAL A 350 1.58 -16.73 19.42
N ASN A 351 2.24 -15.75 18.81
CA ASN A 351 3.12 -14.79 19.45
C ASN A 351 2.46 -14.07 20.65
N GLN A 352 1.27 -13.50 20.47
CA GLN A 352 0.51 -12.82 21.52
C GLN A 352 0.17 -13.78 22.69
N ARG A 353 -0.14 -15.05 22.41
CA ARG A 353 -0.37 -16.06 23.45
C ARG A 353 0.92 -16.41 24.19
N THR A 354 2.05 -16.54 23.49
CA THR A 354 3.37 -16.77 24.09
C THR A 354 3.76 -15.63 25.04
N LEU A 355 3.68 -14.37 24.60
CA LEU A 355 3.98 -13.20 25.44
C LEU A 355 3.08 -13.14 26.68
N SER A 356 1.79 -13.43 26.50
CA SER A 356 0.78 -13.49 27.58
C SER A 356 1.05 -14.62 28.57
N HIS A 357 1.54 -15.78 28.09
CA HIS A 357 1.93 -16.93 28.91
C HIS A 357 3.20 -16.64 29.72
N LEU A 358 4.24 -16.08 29.09
CA LEU A 358 5.48 -15.67 29.76
C LEU A 358 5.20 -14.65 30.86
N TYR A 359 4.30 -13.68 30.60
CA TYR A 359 3.93 -12.71 31.62
C TYR A 359 3.32 -13.37 32.86
N LYS A 360 2.36 -14.29 32.68
CA LYS A 360 1.71 -15.06 33.76
C LYS A 360 2.67 -15.99 34.50
N LEU A 361 3.53 -16.71 33.77
CA LEU A 361 4.59 -17.52 34.36
C LEU A 361 5.49 -16.68 35.28
N GLY A 362 5.73 -15.42 34.92
CA GLY A 362 6.39 -14.46 35.80
C GLY A 362 5.61 -14.18 37.10
N ASP A 363 4.29 -13.97 37.04
CA ASP A 363 3.47 -13.76 38.25
C ASP A 363 3.50 -15.01 39.16
N ASP A 364 3.36 -16.20 38.57
CA ASP A 364 3.42 -17.48 39.29
C ASP A 364 4.78 -17.70 39.97
N LEU A 365 5.89 -17.37 39.28
CA LEU A 365 7.25 -17.46 39.82
C LEU A 365 7.52 -16.46 40.95
N MET A 366 7.01 -15.23 40.84
CA MET A 366 7.08 -14.21 41.89
C MET A 366 6.31 -14.64 43.15
N GLU A 367 5.11 -15.21 42.99
CA GLU A 367 4.37 -15.74 44.13
C GLU A 367 5.09 -16.96 44.75
N LEU A 368 5.64 -17.85 43.93
CA LEU A 368 6.37 -19.02 44.38
C LEU A 368 7.65 -18.65 45.15
N GLY A 369 8.43 -17.68 44.65
CA GLY A 369 9.62 -17.15 45.31
C GLY A 369 9.28 -16.55 46.68
N GLY A 370 8.29 -15.66 46.73
CA GLY A 370 7.77 -15.11 47.97
C GLY A 370 7.28 -16.16 48.98
N ARG A 371 6.66 -17.25 48.52
CA ARG A 371 6.22 -18.37 49.37
C ARG A 371 7.40 -19.19 49.91
N TYR A 372 8.43 -19.47 49.10
CA TYR A 372 9.65 -20.15 49.57
C TYR A 372 10.42 -19.28 50.57
N ASN A 373 10.61 -18.00 50.29
CA ASN A 373 11.24 -17.05 51.21
C ASN A 373 10.48 -16.94 52.54
N ALA A 374 9.15 -17.02 52.53
CA ALA A 374 8.36 -17.07 53.76
C ALA A 374 8.47 -18.42 54.50
N PHE A 375 8.63 -19.53 53.78
CA PHE A 375 8.78 -20.87 54.37
C PHE A 375 10.13 -21.05 55.06
N SER A 376 11.23 -20.53 54.49
CA SER A 376 12.57 -20.61 55.10
C SER A 376 12.63 -20.03 56.52
N LEU A 377 11.87 -18.95 56.78
CA LEU A 377 11.76 -18.31 58.10
C LEU A 377 11.12 -19.19 59.18
N SER A 378 10.43 -20.28 58.80
CA SER A 378 9.76 -21.21 59.71
C SER A 378 10.50 -22.53 59.91
N GLU A 379 11.56 -22.77 59.14
CA GLU A 379 12.38 -23.98 59.20
C GLU A 379 13.38 -23.91 60.37
N GLN A 380 13.67 -25.07 60.98
CA GLN A 380 14.52 -25.18 62.17
C GLN A 380 15.96 -25.59 61.84
N SER A 381 16.17 -26.37 60.77
CA SER A 381 17.53 -26.62 60.26
C SER A 381 18.02 -25.40 59.48
N ALA A 382 19.16 -24.85 59.89
CA ALA A 382 19.76 -23.70 59.21
C ALA A 382 20.15 -24.03 57.75
N GLU A 383 20.57 -25.26 57.51
CA GLU A 383 20.95 -25.78 56.19
C GLU A 383 19.73 -25.90 55.26
N VAL A 384 18.63 -26.45 55.77
CA VAL A 384 17.37 -26.58 55.01
C VAL A 384 16.73 -25.20 54.80
N ALA A 385 16.76 -24.32 55.80
CA ALA A 385 16.27 -22.94 55.68
C ALA A 385 17.03 -22.16 54.60
N ALA A 386 18.37 -22.21 54.60
CA ALA A 386 19.21 -21.54 53.60
C ALA A 386 18.94 -22.07 52.18
N ALA A 387 18.79 -23.40 52.02
CA ALA A 387 18.45 -24.00 50.74
C ALA A 387 17.06 -23.57 50.24
N ILE A 388 16.05 -23.52 51.11
CA ILE A 388 14.69 -23.05 50.78
C ILE A 388 14.72 -21.56 50.38
N GLU A 389 15.44 -20.72 51.13
CA GLU A 389 15.60 -19.30 50.79
C GLU A 389 16.27 -19.15 49.42
N LYS A 390 17.32 -19.92 49.13
CA LYS A 390 18.05 -19.80 47.87
C LYS A 390 17.24 -20.31 46.67
N ILE A 391 16.35 -21.29 46.86
CA ILE A 391 15.32 -21.66 45.87
C ILE A 391 14.34 -20.49 45.66
N GLY A 392 13.88 -19.83 46.73
CA GLY A 392 12.99 -18.66 46.64
C GLY A 392 13.61 -17.52 45.85
N GLN A 393 14.87 -17.17 46.15
CA GLN A 393 15.66 -16.20 45.38
C GLN A 393 15.82 -16.60 43.90
N ALA A 394 16.00 -17.90 43.59
CA ALA A 394 16.08 -18.38 42.22
C ALA A 394 14.74 -18.24 41.46
N CYS A 395 13.60 -18.48 42.12
CA CYS A 395 12.28 -18.19 41.57
C CYS A 395 12.09 -16.70 41.29
N ASP A 396 12.41 -15.81 42.25
CA ASP A 396 12.30 -14.36 42.09
C ASP A 396 13.19 -13.82 40.95
N PHE A 397 14.42 -14.34 40.82
CA PHE A 397 15.30 -13.99 39.71
C PHE A 397 14.75 -14.49 38.37
N THR A 398 14.28 -15.74 38.31
CA THR A 398 13.67 -16.32 37.10
C THR A 398 12.43 -15.53 36.67
N TYR A 399 11.64 -15.00 37.62
CA TYR A 399 10.54 -14.08 37.34
C TYR A 399 11.02 -12.84 36.57
N ILE A 400 12.05 -12.15 37.06
CA ILE A 400 12.60 -10.94 36.43
C ILE A 400 13.09 -11.26 35.02
N GLN A 401 13.90 -12.32 34.85
CA GLN A 401 14.37 -12.73 33.52
C GLN A 401 13.23 -13.09 32.58
N THR A 402 12.14 -13.69 33.09
CA THR A 402 10.97 -14.04 32.26
C THR A 402 10.18 -12.80 31.81
N ARG A 403 10.17 -11.73 32.62
CA ARG A 403 9.61 -10.42 32.23
C ARG A 403 10.50 -9.73 31.18
N ASP A 404 11.81 -9.77 31.36
CA ASP A 404 12.77 -9.24 30.38
C ASP A 404 12.68 -10.01 29.05
N LEU A 405 12.52 -11.34 29.07
CA LEU A 405 12.27 -12.17 27.89
C LEU A 405 11.00 -11.73 27.16
N SER A 406 9.88 -11.57 27.87
CA SER A 406 8.61 -11.15 27.25
C SER A 406 8.73 -9.75 26.62
N SER A 407 9.38 -8.81 27.31
CA SER A 407 9.68 -7.47 26.77
C SER A 407 10.57 -7.54 25.53
N GLY A 408 11.67 -8.29 25.59
CA GLY A 408 12.62 -8.48 24.49
C GLY A 408 12.00 -9.12 23.26
N LEU A 409 11.16 -10.16 23.42
CA LEU A 409 10.44 -10.79 22.32
C LEU A 409 9.40 -9.86 21.70
N SER A 410 8.68 -9.07 22.50
CA SER A 410 7.78 -8.04 21.97
C SER A 410 8.55 -7.02 21.13
N ALA A 411 9.67 -6.52 21.65
CA ALA A 411 10.44 -5.45 21.05
C ALA A 411 11.29 -5.85 19.82
N GLN A 412 11.90 -7.03 19.84
CA GLN A 412 12.92 -7.45 18.88
C GLN A 412 12.44 -8.53 17.89
N PHE A 413 11.30 -9.18 18.16
CA PHE A 413 10.68 -10.16 17.27
C PHE A 413 9.30 -9.71 16.79
N ALA A 414 8.36 -9.44 17.71
CA ALA A 414 6.97 -9.15 17.36
C ALA A 414 6.80 -7.85 16.56
N GLU A 415 7.50 -6.79 16.95
CA GLU A 415 7.46 -5.51 16.24
C GLU A 415 8.04 -5.58 14.81
N PRO A 416 9.27 -6.08 14.57
CA PRO A 416 9.79 -6.28 13.21
C PRO A 416 8.92 -7.21 12.35
N MET A 417 8.32 -8.24 12.96
CA MET A 417 7.38 -9.13 12.27
C MET A 417 6.12 -8.38 11.79
N ARG A 418 5.54 -7.52 12.63
CA ARG A 418 4.41 -6.64 12.24
C ARG A 418 4.81 -5.61 11.19
N GLU A 419 6.00 -4.99 11.31
CA GLU A 419 6.55 -4.08 10.29
C GLU A 419 6.69 -4.80 8.94
N SER A 420 7.21 -6.03 8.93
CA SER A 420 7.35 -6.85 7.73
C SER A 420 6.01 -7.12 7.03
N ALA A 421 4.90 -7.22 7.77
CA ALA A 421 3.58 -7.43 7.18
C ALA A 421 3.06 -6.19 6.44
N GLN A 422 3.34 -4.98 6.95
CA GLN A 422 2.89 -3.72 6.35
C GLN A 422 3.42 -3.49 4.92
N PHE A 423 4.50 -4.17 4.52
CA PHE A 423 5.05 -4.06 3.18
C PHE A 423 4.16 -4.62 2.07
N ALA A 424 3.27 -5.58 2.35
CA ALA A 424 2.44 -6.18 1.30
C ALA A 424 1.49 -5.16 0.65
N GLY A 425 0.91 -4.25 1.44
CA GLY A 425 0.15 -3.11 0.92
C GLY A 425 0.97 -2.14 0.08
N ILE A 426 2.26 -1.95 0.42
CA ILE A 426 3.20 -1.09 -0.32
C ILE A 426 3.57 -1.71 -1.66
N VAL A 427 3.95 -3.00 -1.65
CA VAL A 427 4.21 -3.81 -2.86
C VAL A 427 3.00 -3.77 -3.80
N LYS A 428 1.79 -4.00 -3.28
CA LYS A 428 0.54 -3.89 -4.04
C LYS A 428 0.37 -2.50 -4.67
N GLY A 429 0.70 -1.43 -3.96
CA GLY A 429 0.66 -0.05 -4.47
C GLY A 429 1.63 0.19 -5.64
N VAL A 430 2.88 -0.25 -5.51
CA VAL A 430 3.91 -0.13 -6.55
C VAL A 430 3.55 -0.96 -7.80
N LEU A 431 3.10 -2.20 -7.61
CA LEU A 431 2.61 -3.05 -8.70
C LEU A 431 1.37 -2.44 -9.37
N ARG A 432 0.46 -1.84 -8.59
CA ARG A 432 -0.71 -1.13 -9.11
C ARG A 432 -0.31 0.06 -9.99
N TYR A 433 0.72 0.82 -9.62
CA TYR A 433 1.25 1.92 -10.42
C TYR A 433 1.77 1.43 -11.78
N ARG A 434 2.56 0.34 -11.83
CA ARG A 434 2.99 -0.30 -13.09
C ARG A 434 1.78 -0.66 -13.97
N VAL A 435 0.78 -1.34 -13.40
CA VAL A 435 -0.44 -1.73 -14.12
C VAL A 435 -1.18 -0.50 -14.67
N LEU A 436 -1.26 0.59 -13.93
CA LEU A 436 -1.89 1.84 -14.39
C LEU A 436 -1.12 2.51 -15.53
N LYS A 437 0.23 2.50 -15.51
CA LYS A 437 1.04 2.98 -16.65
C LYS A 437 0.81 2.16 -17.93
N ARG A 438 0.70 0.84 -17.82
CA ARG A 438 0.35 -0.01 -18.98
C ARG A 438 -1.06 0.21 -19.51
N VAL A 439 -2.06 0.31 -18.63
CA VAL A 439 -3.43 0.66 -19.06
C VAL A 439 -3.48 2.06 -19.69
N GLN A 440 -2.70 3.02 -19.20
CA GLN A 440 -2.56 4.35 -19.80
C GLN A 440 -1.98 4.28 -21.22
N GLN A 441 -0.97 3.45 -21.46
CA GLN A 441 -0.42 3.20 -22.80
C GLN A 441 -1.48 2.56 -23.74
N GLU A 442 -2.19 1.53 -23.29
CA GLU A 442 -3.29 0.90 -24.04
C GLU A 442 -4.38 1.92 -24.41
N MET A 443 -4.84 2.73 -23.45
CA MET A 443 -5.83 3.78 -23.68
C MET A 443 -5.35 4.84 -24.68
N THR A 444 -4.08 5.24 -24.60
CA THR A 444 -3.48 6.24 -25.51
C THR A 444 -3.43 5.70 -26.95
N ARG A 445 -3.03 4.44 -27.12
CA ARG A 445 -3.00 3.76 -28.43
C ARG A 445 -4.41 3.61 -29.01
N GLU A 446 -5.38 3.14 -28.21
CA GLU A 446 -6.78 3.04 -28.62
C GLU A 446 -7.38 4.40 -29.03
N GLU A 447 -7.08 5.48 -28.31
CA GLU A 447 -7.61 6.81 -28.66
C GLU A 447 -6.96 7.36 -29.94
N LEU A 448 -5.65 7.18 -30.09
CA LEU A 448 -4.90 7.55 -31.29
C LEU A 448 -5.42 6.85 -32.55
N ASP A 449 -5.66 5.54 -32.50
CA ASP A 449 -6.19 4.79 -33.65
C ASP A 449 -7.64 5.18 -34.00
N ARG A 450 -8.48 5.48 -32.99
CA ARG A 450 -9.82 6.05 -33.21
C ARG A 450 -9.74 7.43 -33.89
N LYS A 451 -8.79 8.29 -33.49
CA LYS A 451 -8.58 9.61 -34.09
C LYS A 451 -8.04 9.52 -35.52
N ARG A 452 -7.12 8.58 -35.81
CA ARG A 452 -6.63 8.31 -37.17
C ARG A 452 -7.77 7.89 -38.10
N THR A 453 -8.61 6.96 -37.64
CA THR A 453 -9.80 6.50 -38.37
C THR A 453 -10.81 7.65 -38.58
N SER A 454 -11.00 8.51 -37.57
CA SER A 454 -11.86 9.69 -37.68
C SER A 454 -11.31 10.73 -38.66
N LEU A 455 -9.99 10.91 -38.75
CA LEU A 455 -9.37 11.84 -39.69
C LEU A 455 -9.56 11.35 -41.13
N ASP A 456 -9.25 10.08 -41.42
CA ASP A 456 -9.44 9.47 -42.74
C ASP A 456 -10.90 9.60 -43.23
N SER A 457 -11.88 9.39 -42.35
CA SER A 457 -13.30 9.61 -42.64
C SER A 457 -13.63 11.08 -42.96
N LEU A 458 -13.08 12.03 -42.19
CA LEU A 458 -13.28 13.46 -42.43
C LEU A 458 -12.62 13.92 -43.75
N GLU A 459 -11.40 13.48 -44.04
CA GLU A 459 -10.67 13.81 -45.26
C GLU A 459 -11.35 13.22 -46.52
N LYS A 460 -11.88 11.99 -46.44
CA LYS A 460 -12.74 11.41 -47.49
C LYS A 460 -13.99 12.26 -47.72
N SER A 461 -14.67 12.68 -46.65
CA SER A 461 -15.86 13.55 -46.78
C SER A 461 -15.54 14.94 -47.35
N GLU A 462 -14.35 15.49 -47.08
CA GLU A 462 -13.89 16.75 -47.67
C GLU A 462 -13.56 16.58 -49.17
N ALA A 463 -12.92 15.47 -49.55
CA ALA A 463 -12.62 15.14 -50.94
C ALA A 463 -13.90 14.93 -51.77
N GLU A 464 -14.90 14.23 -51.21
CA GLU A 464 -16.23 14.08 -51.83
C GLU A 464 -16.96 15.41 -51.96
N ALA A 465 -16.94 16.26 -50.92
CA ALA A 465 -17.55 17.59 -50.97
C ALA A 465 -16.93 18.48 -52.06
N LYS A 466 -15.59 18.54 -52.13
CA LYS A 466 -14.86 19.28 -53.18
C LYS A 466 -15.15 18.75 -54.57
N ARG A 467 -15.30 17.42 -54.73
CA ARG A 467 -15.68 16.80 -56.00
C ARG A 467 -17.09 17.19 -56.44
N ILE A 468 -18.05 17.20 -55.50
CA ILE A 468 -19.43 17.64 -55.76
C ILE A 468 -19.46 19.13 -56.14
N GLU A 469 -18.74 19.97 -55.41
CA GLU A 469 -18.59 21.40 -55.69
C GLU A 469 -18.00 21.66 -57.08
N GLN A 470 -16.94 20.94 -57.47
CA GLN A 470 -16.36 21.01 -58.82
C GLN A 470 -17.38 20.63 -59.91
N TYR A 471 -18.20 19.59 -59.70
CA TYR A 471 -19.28 19.25 -60.64
C TYR A 471 -20.38 20.32 -60.72
N LEU A 472 -20.74 20.94 -59.60
CA LEU A 472 -21.71 22.05 -59.56
C LEU A 472 -21.18 23.29 -60.31
N HIS A 473 -19.93 23.68 -60.06
CA HIS A 473 -19.30 24.81 -60.77
C HIS A 473 -19.09 24.54 -62.26
N SER A 474 -18.69 23.32 -62.66
CA SER A 474 -18.55 22.98 -64.08
C SER A 474 -19.90 22.89 -64.82
N SER A 475 -20.98 22.55 -64.12
CA SER A 475 -22.33 22.47 -64.70
C SER A 475 -23.07 23.81 -64.73
N GLY A 476 -22.54 24.85 -64.08
CA GLY A 476 -23.18 26.16 -63.94
C GLY A 476 -23.22 27.04 -65.20
N ASN A 477 -22.64 26.59 -66.33
CA ASN A 477 -22.39 27.44 -67.49
C ASN A 477 -23.18 27.08 -68.76
N THR A 478 -24.30 26.35 -68.64
CA THR A 478 -25.29 26.15 -69.71
C THR A 478 -26.69 26.59 -69.31
N SER A 479 -27.31 27.42 -70.15
CA SER A 479 -28.55 28.18 -69.91
C SER A 479 -29.85 27.36 -69.85
N SER A 480 -30.72 27.75 -68.91
CA SER A 480 -32.21 27.87 -68.93
C SER A 480 -33.15 26.87 -69.68
N PRO A 481 -34.39 26.67 -69.19
CA PRO A 481 -35.23 25.51 -69.52
C PRO A 481 -36.27 25.74 -70.63
N PRO A 482 -36.90 24.67 -71.16
CA PRO A 482 -38.18 24.74 -71.84
C PRO A 482 -39.35 24.10 -71.06
N GLN A 483 -40.51 24.76 -71.09
CA GLN A 483 -41.82 24.15 -70.81
C GLN A 483 -42.57 23.91 -72.13
N ARG A 484 -43.35 22.81 -72.16
CA ARG A 484 -44.59 22.49 -72.91
C ARG A 484 -44.63 20.97 -73.15
N SER A 485 -45.72 20.24 -73.33
CA SER A 485 -47.17 20.35 -73.08
C SER A 485 -47.80 19.09 -73.71
N MET A 486 -48.85 18.58 -73.09
CA MET A 486 -49.77 17.49 -73.53
C MET A 486 -50.00 17.31 -75.05
N SER A 487 -50.13 16.04 -75.53
CA SER A 487 -51.30 15.57 -76.31
C SER A 487 -51.28 14.07 -76.74
N THR A 488 -52.22 13.28 -76.20
CA THR A 488 -53.09 12.23 -76.83
C THR A 488 -52.68 11.32 -78.02
N GLY A 489 -52.98 10.02 -77.85
CA GLY A 489 -53.56 9.11 -78.88
C GLY A 489 -52.68 7.90 -79.29
N SER A 490 -53.18 6.69 -79.57
CA SER A 490 -54.50 6.04 -79.37
C SER A 490 -54.41 4.53 -79.75
N ASN A 491 -55.45 3.73 -79.45
CA ASN A 491 -55.68 2.32 -79.83
C ASN A 491 -54.82 1.24 -79.10
N ALA A 492 -55.30 0.06 -78.70
CA ALA A 492 -56.66 -0.50 -78.52
C ALA A 492 -56.51 -1.78 -77.61
N ALA A 493 -57.46 -2.70 -77.34
CA ALA A 493 -58.81 -2.96 -77.85
C ALA A 493 -59.65 -3.85 -76.88
N ARG A 494 -60.94 -4.02 -77.22
CA ARG A 494 -61.91 -5.07 -76.77
C ARG A 494 -62.51 -4.98 -75.36
N ARG A 495 -63.77 -5.45 -75.28
CA ARG A 495 -64.77 -5.14 -74.25
C ARG A 495 -65.72 -6.34 -74.07
N ASN A 496 -65.88 -6.80 -72.83
CA ASN A 496 -67.02 -7.57 -72.28
C ASN A 496 -67.31 -8.99 -72.84
N PRO A 497 -68.21 -9.79 -72.20
CA PRO A 497 -68.95 -9.55 -70.94
C PRO A 497 -68.86 -10.65 -69.85
N ALA A 498 -69.44 -10.29 -68.70
CA ALA A 498 -69.73 -11.08 -67.50
C ALA A 498 -70.60 -12.35 -67.68
N ARG A 499 -70.57 -13.23 -66.66
CA ARG A 499 -71.79 -13.75 -65.99
C ARG A 499 -71.55 -14.37 -64.61
N ASP A 500 -72.55 -14.30 -63.75
CA ASP A 500 -72.61 -14.89 -62.40
C ASP A 500 -72.77 -16.42 -62.40
N GLN A 501 -72.23 -17.11 -61.36
CA GLN A 501 -73.00 -17.86 -60.33
C GLN A 501 -72.10 -18.78 -59.47
N LEU A 502 -72.50 -18.95 -58.20
CA LEU A 502 -71.98 -19.88 -57.17
C LEU A 502 -72.54 -21.32 -57.40
N PRO A 503 -72.31 -22.38 -56.56
CA PRO A 503 -71.44 -22.55 -55.37
C PRO A 503 -70.66 -23.92 -55.25
N ARG A 504 -69.80 -24.09 -54.20
CA ARG A 504 -69.43 -25.37 -53.47
C ARG A 504 -68.64 -26.46 -54.26
N ARG A 505 -67.57 -27.15 -53.80
CA ARG A 505 -67.06 -27.57 -52.47
C ARG A 505 -65.73 -28.37 -52.65
N ALA A 506 -64.78 -28.31 -51.69
CA ALA A 506 -63.62 -29.23 -51.46
C ALA A 506 -62.56 -29.33 -52.61
N GLU A 507 -61.24 -29.38 -52.42
CA GLU A 507 -60.41 -30.00 -51.36
C GLU A 507 -59.10 -29.20 -51.10
N ASP A 508 -58.55 -29.43 -49.90
CA ASP A 508 -57.17 -29.30 -49.37
C ASP A 508 -56.32 -27.99 -49.35
N ASP A 509 -55.61 -27.90 -48.20
CA ASP A 509 -54.40 -27.15 -47.86
C ASP A 509 -54.35 -25.61 -47.87
N THR A 510 -54.80 -25.01 -46.76
CA THR A 510 -54.13 -23.82 -46.16
C THR A 510 -54.10 -23.87 -44.62
N ALA A 511 -52.93 -24.23 -44.07
CA ALA A 511 -52.47 -24.05 -42.69
C ALA A 511 -50.95 -24.30 -42.70
N SER A 512 -50.07 -23.81 -41.83
CA SER A 512 -50.06 -22.79 -40.76
C SER A 512 -48.58 -22.33 -40.64
N ILE A 513 -48.11 -21.39 -39.82
CA ILE A 513 -47.92 -21.39 -38.35
C ILE A 513 -46.95 -20.20 -38.08
N ASP A 514 -46.89 -19.49 -36.95
CA ASP A 514 -47.69 -19.52 -35.73
C ASP A 514 -47.68 -18.13 -35.05
N SER A 515 -48.71 -17.85 -34.27
CA SER A 515 -48.68 -16.86 -33.19
C SER A 515 -49.83 -17.16 -32.24
N ASP A 516 -49.54 -17.67 -31.04
CA ASP A 516 -50.59 -18.02 -30.08
C ASP A 516 -50.25 -17.62 -28.64
N PHE A 517 -51.13 -16.80 -28.05
CA PHE A 517 -51.65 -16.95 -26.68
C PHE A 517 -52.94 -16.07 -26.58
N PRO A 518 -54.02 -16.51 -25.90
CA PRO A 518 -55.38 -16.14 -26.31
C PRO A 518 -56.15 -15.16 -25.37
N PRO A 519 -57.36 -14.70 -25.74
CA PRO A 519 -58.19 -13.81 -24.92
C PRO A 519 -59.39 -14.48 -24.20
N THR A 520 -59.59 -14.09 -22.92
CA THR A 520 -60.84 -13.89 -22.15
C THR A 520 -62.05 -14.85 -22.25
N MET A 521 -62.51 -15.38 -21.09
CA MET A 521 -63.91 -15.33 -20.59
C MET A 521 -64.09 -16.11 -19.26
N GLY A 522 -64.92 -15.61 -18.31
CA GLY A 522 -65.63 -16.46 -17.33
C GLY A 522 -65.46 -16.22 -15.81
N SER A 523 -66.49 -15.59 -15.19
CA SER A 523 -67.01 -15.78 -13.81
C SER A 523 -66.16 -15.50 -12.54
N ALA A 524 -66.83 -14.91 -11.53
CA ALA A 524 -66.31 -14.55 -10.20
C ALA A 524 -66.38 -15.71 -9.17
N PRO A 525 -65.89 -15.54 -7.93
CA PRO A 525 -66.76 -14.96 -6.89
C PRO A 525 -66.11 -13.98 -5.88
N SER A 526 -66.99 -13.20 -5.24
CA SER A 526 -67.04 -12.72 -3.84
C SER A 526 -66.07 -13.34 -2.80
N ALA A 527 -65.70 -12.68 -1.68
CA ALA A 527 -65.98 -11.33 -1.16
C ALA A 527 -65.12 -11.03 0.11
N ALA A 528 -65.23 -9.79 0.63
CA ALA A 528 -65.44 -9.42 2.05
C ALA A 528 -64.43 -8.45 2.70
N GLN A 529 -65.00 -7.35 3.24
CA GLN A 529 -64.55 -6.51 4.37
C GLN A 529 -63.24 -5.68 4.21
N GLY A 530 -63.21 -4.39 4.56
CA GLY A 530 -64.30 -3.51 5.04
C GLY A 530 -63.84 -2.06 5.22
N SER A 531 -64.75 -1.10 5.03
CA SER A 531 -64.58 0.33 5.34
C SER A 531 -65.15 0.63 6.75
N PRO A 532 -65.05 1.87 7.31
CA PRO A 532 -65.80 3.01 6.77
C PRO A 532 -65.02 4.35 6.69
N HIS A 533 -65.61 5.22 5.87
CA HIS A 533 -65.32 6.63 5.67
C HIS A 533 -66.16 7.46 6.66
N GLN A 534 -65.83 8.74 6.91
CA GLN A 534 -66.87 9.80 6.96
C GLN A 534 -66.33 11.23 6.81
N ASP A 535 -66.93 11.91 5.84
CA ASP A 535 -67.38 13.31 5.76
C ASP A 535 -66.43 14.53 5.65
N GLN A 536 -66.88 15.40 4.73
CA GLN A 536 -66.42 16.76 4.38
C GLN A 536 -67.23 17.80 5.23
N PRO A 537 -67.39 19.10 4.87
CA PRO A 537 -66.68 19.97 3.91
C PRO A 537 -66.33 21.39 4.46
N HIS A 538 -65.76 22.24 3.57
CA HIS A 538 -65.92 23.71 3.43
C HIS A 538 -64.65 24.60 3.46
N SER A 539 -64.57 25.46 2.43
CA SER A 539 -63.64 26.57 2.15
C SER A 539 -64.07 27.87 2.90
N PRO A 540 -63.43 29.09 2.79
CA PRO A 540 -62.49 29.58 1.75
C PRO A 540 -61.35 30.60 2.12
N THR A 541 -60.41 30.79 1.17
CA THR A 541 -59.65 32.03 0.80
C THR A 541 -58.97 32.96 1.84
N GLN A 542 -57.66 33.26 1.65
CA GLN A 542 -57.16 34.54 1.08
C GLN A 542 -55.62 34.59 0.89
N HIS A 543 -55.10 35.62 0.19
CA HIS A 543 -53.73 35.71 -0.37
C HIS A 543 -52.73 36.58 0.45
N LYS A 544 -51.42 36.30 0.36
CA LYS A 544 -50.41 37.22 -0.26
C LYS A 544 -48.93 36.70 -0.26
N ARG A 545 -48.27 36.92 -1.41
CA ARG A 545 -46.84 37.19 -1.76
C ARG A 545 -45.74 37.06 -0.67
N GLY A 546 -44.51 36.62 -0.96
CA GLY A 546 -43.93 36.11 -2.23
C GLY A 546 -42.38 36.21 -2.31
N ALA A 547 -41.79 35.62 -3.37
CA ALA A 547 -40.36 35.61 -3.78
C ALA A 547 -39.35 34.95 -2.80
N SER A 548 -38.30 34.21 -3.22
CA SER A 548 -37.80 33.70 -4.53
C SER A 548 -36.82 32.55 -4.21
N GLY A 549 -36.84 31.36 -4.84
CA GLY A 549 -36.30 31.06 -6.18
C GLY A 549 -34.82 30.60 -6.09
N ASN A 550 -34.33 29.50 -6.67
CA ASN A 550 -34.88 28.62 -7.72
C ASN A 550 -34.49 27.14 -7.57
N PHE A 551 -35.42 26.29 -8.02
CA PHE A 551 -35.36 24.83 -8.20
C PHE A 551 -36.55 24.49 -9.15
N VAL A 552 -36.55 23.53 -10.09
CA VAL A 552 -35.62 22.44 -10.46
C VAL A 552 -35.82 22.03 -11.96
N THR A 553 -35.08 21.01 -12.41
CA THR A 553 -35.54 19.92 -13.33
C THR A 553 -35.55 20.04 -14.86
N ASN A 554 -35.60 18.82 -15.43
CA ASN A 554 -35.37 18.37 -16.79
C ASN A 554 -36.71 17.99 -17.48
N LYS A 555 -36.74 17.99 -18.82
CA LYS A 555 -37.72 17.34 -19.74
C LYS A 555 -39.19 17.85 -19.79
N ILE A 556 -39.63 18.19 -21.02
CA ILE A 556 -40.72 17.53 -21.80
C ILE A 556 -40.63 18.01 -23.27
N PHE A 557 -40.94 17.14 -24.24
CA PHE A 557 -40.91 17.43 -25.69
C PHE A 557 -42.28 17.92 -26.22
N GLY A 558 -42.29 18.78 -27.24
CA GLY A 558 -43.50 19.14 -27.99
C GLY A 558 -43.23 19.95 -29.26
N ARG A 559 -43.48 19.36 -30.44
CA ARG A 559 -43.45 19.97 -31.79
C ARG A 559 -44.51 21.11 -31.90
N LEU A 560 -44.49 22.09 -32.80
CA LEU A 560 -43.73 22.41 -34.03
C LEU A 560 -44.04 23.89 -34.38
N THR A 561 -43.12 24.64 -35.03
CA THR A 561 -43.36 25.54 -36.20
C THR A 561 -42.11 26.40 -36.49
N HIS A 562 -41.84 26.65 -37.77
CA HIS A 562 -40.64 27.33 -38.28
C HIS A 562 -40.54 28.81 -37.88
N ALA A 563 -39.34 29.25 -37.45
CA ALA A 563 -38.92 30.65 -37.46
C ALA A 563 -37.39 30.78 -37.67
N TYR A 564 -37.02 30.95 -38.94
CA TYR A 564 -35.79 31.52 -39.51
C TYR A 564 -34.54 31.79 -38.66
N HIS A 565 -33.44 31.18 -39.13
CA HIS A 565 -32.11 31.78 -39.39
C HIS A 565 -31.77 33.13 -38.74
N ASN A 566 -30.74 33.13 -37.88
CA ASN A 566 -29.82 34.26 -37.73
C ASN A 566 -28.43 33.82 -37.20
N VAL A 567 -27.83 32.83 -37.87
CA VAL A 567 -26.36 32.60 -37.90
C VAL A 567 -26.01 32.15 -39.32
N VAL A 568 -26.05 33.08 -40.28
CA VAL A 568 -25.72 32.83 -41.69
C VAL A 568 -24.49 33.65 -42.07
N ASP A 569 -23.36 33.33 -41.44
CA ASP A 569 -22.01 33.58 -41.99
C ASP A 569 -20.95 32.69 -41.30
N ALA A 570 -21.25 31.39 -41.23
CA ALA A 570 -20.28 30.37 -40.85
C ALA A 570 -20.15 29.40 -42.02
N ASP A 571 -19.16 29.69 -42.89
CA ASP A 571 -18.85 28.86 -44.04
C ASP A 571 -18.68 27.37 -43.62
N PRO A 572 -19.52 26.46 -44.14
CA PRO A 572 -19.46 25.04 -43.80
C PRO A 572 -18.21 24.35 -44.36
N GLU A 573 -17.49 24.94 -45.32
CA GLU A 573 -16.15 24.47 -45.70
C GLU A 573 -15.13 24.83 -44.60
N ARG A 574 -15.11 26.09 -44.14
CA ARG A 574 -14.26 26.54 -43.03
C ARG A 574 -14.46 25.72 -41.75
N MET A 575 -15.69 25.36 -41.38
CA MET A 575 -15.94 24.50 -40.21
C MET A 575 -15.39 23.08 -40.39
N ARG A 576 -15.46 22.49 -41.60
CA ARG A 576 -14.85 21.17 -41.86
C ARG A 576 -13.32 21.24 -41.82
N ARG A 577 -12.73 22.27 -42.43
CA ARG A 577 -11.27 22.50 -42.40
C ARG A 577 -10.75 22.72 -40.98
N ASP A 578 -11.47 23.48 -40.15
CA ASP A 578 -11.17 23.68 -38.73
C ASP A 578 -11.27 22.37 -37.93
N GLN A 579 -12.31 21.56 -38.16
CA GLN A 579 -12.44 20.24 -37.54
C GLN A 579 -11.32 19.26 -37.94
N ILE A 580 -10.92 19.26 -39.22
CA ILE A 580 -9.76 18.49 -39.70
C ILE A 580 -8.47 18.99 -39.05
N GLY A 581 -8.26 20.31 -38.99
CA GLY A 581 -7.10 20.93 -38.34
C GLY A 581 -6.96 20.51 -36.87
N LYS A 582 -8.03 20.66 -36.08
CA LYS A 582 -8.11 20.22 -34.68
C LYS A 582 -7.88 18.71 -34.51
N THR A 583 -8.33 17.90 -35.48
CA THR A 583 -8.14 16.45 -35.43
C THR A 583 -6.68 16.06 -35.71
N ARG A 584 -6.01 16.75 -36.65
CA ARG A 584 -4.57 16.61 -36.91
C ARG A 584 -3.72 17.08 -35.72
N GLU A 585 -4.06 18.20 -35.10
CA GLU A 585 -3.38 18.68 -33.89
C GLU A 585 -3.54 17.68 -32.74
N SER A 586 -4.76 17.19 -32.50
CA SER A 586 -5.05 16.15 -31.50
C SER A 586 -4.27 14.84 -31.77
N LEU A 587 -4.01 14.50 -33.03
CA LEU A 587 -3.16 13.36 -33.38
C LEU A 587 -1.70 13.61 -33.02
N THR A 588 -1.14 14.77 -33.34
CA THR A 588 0.24 15.13 -32.94
C THR A 588 0.42 15.10 -31.42
N GLN A 589 -0.58 15.57 -30.67
CA GLN A 589 -0.59 15.50 -29.20
C GLN A 589 -0.63 14.04 -28.68
N LEU A 590 -1.45 13.19 -29.29
CA LEU A 590 -1.55 11.77 -28.93
C LEU A 590 -0.32 10.95 -29.36
N GLU A 591 0.36 11.32 -30.44
CA GLU A 591 1.62 10.69 -30.86
C GLU A 591 2.74 10.99 -29.85
N GLN A 592 2.85 12.24 -29.38
CA GLN A 592 3.73 12.59 -28.26
C GLN A 592 3.35 11.86 -26.95
N ALA A 593 2.05 11.70 -26.69
CA ALA A 593 1.55 10.94 -25.53
C ALA A 593 1.93 9.45 -25.63
N LEU A 594 1.82 8.86 -26.81
CA LEU A 594 2.16 7.45 -27.03
C LEU A 594 3.65 7.21 -26.83
N GLU A 595 4.51 8.06 -27.40
CA GLU A 595 5.97 8.00 -27.26
C GLU A 595 6.40 8.02 -25.78
N VAL A 596 5.88 8.98 -24.98
CA VAL A 596 6.22 9.01 -23.54
C VAL A 596 5.62 7.83 -22.79
N SER A 597 4.41 7.37 -23.13
CA SER A 597 3.81 6.20 -22.47
C SER A 597 4.56 4.89 -22.76
N GLU A 598 5.15 4.75 -23.95
CA GLU A 598 5.97 3.60 -24.33
C GLU A 598 7.30 3.56 -23.57
N LYS A 599 7.90 4.73 -23.32
CA LYS A 599 9.05 4.85 -22.44
C LYS A 599 8.68 4.59 -20.98
N ASP A 600 7.64 5.26 -20.48
CA ASP A 600 7.18 5.16 -19.09
C ASP A 600 6.84 3.72 -18.68
N VAL A 601 6.25 2.92 -19.57
CA VAL A 601 5.97 1.51 -19.28
C VAL A 601 7.26 0.72 -19.07
N LYS A 602 8.25 0.88 -19.95
CA LYS A 602 9.55 0.19 -19.84
C LYS A 602 10.32 0.64 -18.60
N ASP A 603 10.38 1.94 -18.36
CA ASP A 603 11.06 2.54 -17.21
C ASP A 603 10.40 2.08 -15.89
N ALA A 604 9.06 2.07 -15.83
CA ALA A 604 8.33 1.56 -14.67
C ALA A 604 8.56 0.06 -14.45
N SER A 605 8.42 -0.77 -15.47
CA SER A 605 8.64 -2.22 -15.37
C SER A 605 10.06 -2.57 -14.95
N GLY A 606 11.07 -1.93 -15.55
CA GLY A 606 12.47 -2.12 -15.21
C GLY A 606 12.80 -1.68 -13.78
N ALA A 607 12.36 -0.49 -13.36
CA ALA A 607 12.65 0.02 -12.02
C ALA A 607 11.88 -0.73 -10.92
N VAL A 608 10.60 -1.07 -11.14
CA VAL A 608 9.86 -1.92 -10.20
C VAL A 608 10.54 -3.28 -10.07
N LEU A 609 10.96 -3.92 -11.17
CA LEU A 609 11.66 -5.20 -11.09
C LEU A 609 13.02 -5.11 -10.35
N LYS A 610 13.78 -4.03 -10.57
CA LYS A 610 15.01 -3.69 -9.81
C LYS A 610 14.69 -3.57 -8.31
N ASP A 611 13.64 -2.84 -7.95
CA ASP A 611 13.25 -2.59 -6.57
C ASP A 611 12.74 -3.86 -5.87
N LEU A 612 11.94 -4.69 -6.55
CA LEU A 612 11.49 -5.98 -6.04
C LEU A 612 12.67 -6.92 -5.72
N LYS A 613 13.74 -6.91 -6.55
CA LYS A 613 14.97 -7.66 -6.27
C LYS A 613 15.67 -7.15 -5.00
N ARG A 614 15.81 -5.82 -4.82
CA ARG A 614 16.38 -5.23 -3.58
C ARG A 614 15.51 -5.58 -2.36
N PHE A 615 14.23 -5.24 -2.41
CA PHE A 615 13.28 -5.48 -1.34
C PHE A 615 13.21 -6.96 -0.95
N GLN A 616 13.35 -7.88 -1.90
CA GLN A 616 13.39 -9.30 -1.59
C GLN A 616 14.62 -9.68 -0.76
N SER A 617 15.79 -9.10 -1.03
CA SER A 617 16.99 -9.27 -0.21
C SER A 617 16.83 -8.61 1.16
N ASP A 618 16.33 -7.38 1.23
CA ASP A 618 16.03 -6.67 2.49
C ASP A 618 15.12 -7.53 3.40
N LYS A 619 14.05 -8.12 2.83
CA LYS A 619 13.07 -8.95 3.54
C LYS A 619 13.66 -10.26 4.08
N GLU A 620 14.59 -10.87 3.36
CA GLU A 620 15.29 -12.08 3.81
C GLU A 620 16.30 -11.79 4.92
N GLU A 621 16.98 -10.64 4.84
CA GLU A 621 17.80 -10.10 5.92
C GLU A 621 16.97 -9.80 7.17
N ASP A 622 15.83 -9.12 7.04
CA ASP A 622 14.94 -8.82 8.16
C ASP A 622 14.47 -10.09 8.87
N LEU A 623 13.96 -11.07 8.11
CA LEU A 623 13.53 -12.37 8.63
C LEU A 623 14.65 -13.06 9.41
N ARG A 624 15.86 -13.13 8.84
CA ARG A 624 17.05 -13.64 9.53
C ARG A 624 17.32 -12.86 10.82
N LYS A 625 17.27 -11.52 10.78
CA LYS A 625 17.61 -10.64 11.91
C LYS A 625 16.65 -10.84 13.09
N TYR A 626 15.33 -10.82 12.87
CA TYR A 626 14.38 -10.96 13.98
C TYR A 626 14.25 -12.41 14.48
N MET A 627 14.49 -13.42 13.62
CA MET A 627 14.58 -14.82 14.07
C MET A 627 15.84 -15.07 14.92
N LEU A 628 16.97 -14.46 14.58
CA LEU A 628 18.17 -14.48 15.43
C LEU A 628 17.93 -13.76 16.76
N ALA A 629 17.21 -12.63 16.76
CA ALA A 629 16.83 -11.95 18.00
C ALA A 629 15.93 -12.83 18.89
N PHE A 630 14.91 -13.47 18.31
CA PHE A 630 14.05 -14.43 19.01
C PHE A 630 14.87 -15.53 19.71
N ALA A 631 15.83 -16.14 19.00
CA ALA A 631 16.70 -17.17 19.57
C ALA A 631 17.63 -16.60 20.67
N ARG A 632 18.24 -15.44 20.45
CA ARG A 632 19.13 -14.78 21.43
C ARG A 632 18.40 -14.48 22.75
N CYS A 633 17.19 -13.91 22.71
CA CYS A 633 16.42 -13.62 23.91
C CYS A 633 16.16 -14.90 24.74
N HIS A 634 15.83 -16.03 24.10
CA HIS A 634 15.63 -17.31 24.80
C HIS A 634 16.94 -17.87 25.39
N ILE A 635 18.05 -17.78 24.65
CA ILE A 635 19.37 -18.24 25.12
C ILE A 635 19.79 -17.43 26.35
N GLU A 636 19.68 -16.10 26.29
CA GLU A 636 20.04 -15.20 27.38
C GLU A 636 19.18 -15.44 28.64
N TRP A 637 17.85 -15.59 28.47
CA TRP A 637 16.95 -15.99 29.54
C TRP A 637 17.33 -17.32 30.18
N ALA A 638 17.61 -18.34 29.36
CA ALA A 638 17.94 -19.68 29.84
C ALA A 638 19.30 -19.71 30.58
N GLN A 639 20.32 -19.02 30.05
CA GLN A 639 21.65 -18.95 30.66
C GLN A 639 21.61 -18.27 32.03
N ARG A 640 21.02 -17.07 32.11
CA ARG A 640 20.92 -16.32 33.38
C ARG A 640 20.08 -17.08 34.41
N SER A 641 18.98 -17.69 34.00
CA SER A 641 18.15 -18.49 34.91
C SER A 641 18.92 -19.71 35.41
N LEU A 642 19.62 -20.43 34.53
CA LEU A 642 20.41 -21.61 34.88
C LEU A 642 21.46 -21.28 35.94
N GLU A 643 22.23 -20.19 35.77
CA GLU A 643 23.25 -19.74 36.73
C GLU A 643 22.70 -19.63 38.16
N THR A 644 21.55 -18.97 38.35
CA THR A 644 20.92 -18.83 39.67
C THR A 644 20.36 -20.15 40.21
N TRP A 645 19.84 -21.03 39.34
CA TRP A 645 19.40 -22.37 39.76
C TRP A 645 20.57 -23.31 40.11
N GLU A 646 21.76 -23.10 39.53
CA GLU A 646 22.97 -23.81 39.94
C GLU A 646 23.47 -23.35 41.31
N GLU A 647 23.40 -22.06 41.64
CA GLU A 647 23.62 -21.57 43.01
C GLU A 647 22.67 -22.23 44.02
N ALA A 648 21.37 -22.28 43.71
CA ALA A 648 20.38 -22.93 44.57
C ALA A 648 20.64 -24.43 44.73
N ARG A 649 21.05 -25.13 43.67
CA ARG A 649 21.48 -26.54 43.73
C ARG A 649 22.69 -26.75 44.63
N VAL A 650 23.67 -25.84 44.62
CA VAL A 650 24.83 -25.89 45.52
C VAL A 650 24.41 -25.79 46.99
N GLU A 651 23.43 -24.94 47.32
CA GLU A 651 22.91 -24.84 48.69
C GLU A 651 22.13 -26.10 49.11
N VAL A 652 21.24 -26.60 48.24
CA VAL A 652 20.48 -27.85 48.48
C VAL A 652 21.42 -29.04 48.73
N ASN A 653 22.54 -29.14 48.01
CA ASN A 653 23.52 -30.21 48.18
C ASN A 653 24.26 -30.19 49.53
N LYS A 654 24.12 -29.13 50.35
CA LYS A 654 24.66 -29.09 51.72
C LYS A 654 23.75 -29.74 52.75
N ILE A 655 22.49 -30.01 52.40
CA ILE A 655 21.53 -30.65 53.32
C ILE A 655 22.04 -32.08 53.65
N PRO A 656 22.24 -32.42 54.93
CA PRO A 656 22.72 -33.75 55.30
C PRO A 656 21.67 -34.82 54.97
N VAL A 657 22.02 -35.74 54.07
CA VAL A 657 21.20 -36.92 53.80
C VAL A 657 21.29 -37.85 55.00
N LEU A 658 20.16 -38.03 55.71
CA LEU A 658 20.04 -39.07 56.73
C LEU A 658 20.06 -40.44 56.03
N GLU A 659 21.09 -41.25 56.28
CA GLU A 659 21.05 -42.65 55.87
C GLU A 659 19.84 -43.35 56.53
N PRO A 660 19.09 -44.18 55.78
CA PRO A 660 17.95 -44.91 56.34
C PRO A 660 18.43 -45.88 57.42
N ARG A 661 17.77 -45.82 58.59
CA ARG A 661 18.04 -46.69 59.75
C ARG A 661 17.52 -48.12 59.56
#